data_AF-L0PA63-F1
#
_entry.id   AF-L0PA63-F1
#
_cell.length_a   1.000
_cell.length_b   1.000
_cell.length_c   1.000
_cell.angle_alpha   90.00
_cell.angle_beta   90.00
_cell.angle_gamma   90.00
#
_symmetry.space_group_name_H-M   'P 1'
#
loop_
_entity.id
_entity.type
_entity.pdbx_description
1 polymer ?
#
loop_
_entity_poly.entity_id
_entity_poly.type
_entity_poly.pdbx_seq_one_letter_code
_entity_poly.pdbx_strand_id
1 'polypeptide(L)'
;MQKNSKNTKQQTLLGFIKKSEKNKQNSNEFPTTPVKSINILSPAKKDSFETPFNTKKQSSNHEKTISFNGISTPLTSNIESDLERRPHLEVESSSPFPLSPPLNNSQKRFNCEDDSEDENNIVYTCVRRKKSKIVDDSDNEFKATILENKTIHDEKEDSDFITSNQEKNSKKTKKTKILKNRIKDIEKEKDEKSEEKIVEIIDGSPSINMSYEKPSSEFPFNNQETKQHFEDISDKNSENYMFLLPEYRRDADGNLSSSPNYDERTLYIPPSAYKSFKPFEKQYWDIKCKFMDTVVFFQKGKFYELYQLDADIGHQLFNLKMTDRVGTMRMVGIPEANYEYWASKFIAKNFKIARVDQLESALSKEMRDKISKTKEEKVVRRELVQVLTSGTLVNEGIIKSEMSTYCMAIKEDYKMDKSQICFGVCFIDASVGHFNITYFEDDFIRTKLHTLITQIRPKELILEKGNVTPQTIKLLKNSGINEMICNFIKPNIEFWNEQTTESEILMNGYFENNDYKSWPSALQKARDYPLALSSVGGLIWYLKTLKMDKTLCTLGNFEWYDPIQKTSSLILDGQTLKNLEIFNNSYDGGTEGTLIKLLNRCITPFGKRLFRLWLCHPLRSVKDINERLDAVELLNDLSIRKIIIDSFKTLPDLERMISRIHAKNCKSKDFVCVLEGFNTIYCTLEHLSKNIKPNNGLLWNIINNIPNLVNILDEWQKIFNWQKCKSEDMLIPNPGIEKEFDDSQDKIKAIENELFQMEKDYKNQFKSPQITFRNIGKEIYQLEIPKSIKVPSSWIKLSSTKSVNRYWSPELKKKSTTTSRSSRSS
;
A
#
# COMPACT_ATOMS: atom_id res chain seq x y z
N MET A 1 27.84 28.45 58.66
CA MET A 1 26.99 29.59 59.10
C MET A 1 25.54 29.35 58.72
N GLN A 2 24.63 30.27 59.05
CA GLN A 2 23.17 30.22 58.82
C GLN A 2 22.81 30.45 57.32
N LYS A 3 21.55 30.41 56.83
CA LYS A 3 20.29 29.64 57.09
C LYS A 3 19.16 30.33 56.26
N ASN A 4 18.09 29.60 55.88
CA ASN A 4 16.86 30.07 55.17
C ASN A 4 17.05 30.44 53.68
N SER A 5 16.15 30.19 52.71
CA SER A 5 14.77 29.65 52.59
C SER A 5 13.56 30.63 52.55
N LYS A 6 12.48 30.18 51.87
CA LYS A 6 11.20 30.84 51.49
C LYS A 6 11.28 31.72 50.22
N ASN A 7 10.44 31.62 49.18
CA ASN A 7 9.20 30.87 48.87
C ASN A 7 7.86 31.40 49.48
N THR A 8 7.05 32.11 48.67
CA THR A 8 5.60 32.38 48.89
C THR A 8 4.85 32.71 47.58
N LYS A 9 3.50 32.73 47.62
CA LYS A 9 2.56 32.84 46.46
C LYS A 9 1.64 34.09 46.59
N GLN A 10 0.60 34.17 45.73
CA GLN A 10 -0.64 35.01 45.80
C GLN A 10 -0.54 36.40 45.14
N GLN A 11 -1.61 37.04 44.61
CA GLN A 11 -2.92 36.58 44.09
C GLN A 11 -3.52 37.63 43.11
N THR A 12 -4.69 37.36 42.53
CA THR A 12 -5.44 38.21 41.58
C THR A 12 -6.30 39.31 42.22
N LEU A 13 -6.43 40.51 41.60
CA LEU A 13 -7.73 41.14 41.23
C LEU A 13 -7.61 42.48 40.44
N LEU A 14 -8.57 42.71 39.52
CA LEU A 14 -9.21 43.98 39.06
C LEU A 14 -8.51 45.37 39.12
N GLY A 15 -8.61 46.17 38.03
CA GLY A 15 -9.03 47.60 38.17
C GLY A 15 -8.43 48.73 37.30
N PHE A 16 -9.11 49.10 36.20
CA PHE A 16 -9.41 50.47 35.68
C PHE A 16 -8.47 51.70 35.81
N ILE A 17 -8.13 52.29 34.64
CA ILE A 17 -7.82 53.72 34.35
C ILE A 17 -8.39 53.97 32.92
N LYS A 18 -9.53 54.66 32.61
CA LYS A 18 -9.94 56.09 32.69
C LYS A 18 -8.89 57.06 32.09
N LYS A 19 -9.17 57.93 31.11
CA LYS A 19 -10.30 58.89 30.92
C LYS A 19 -10.28 59.40 29.44
N SER A 20 -11.42 59.54 28.72
CA SER A 20 -12.13 60.80 28.36
C SER A 20 -11.42 61.75 27.33
N GLU A 21 -12.08 62.52 26.45
CA GLU A 21 -13.37 63.25 26.54
C GLU A 21 -14.08 63.52 25.18
N LYS A 22 -15.43 63.68 25.23
CA LYS A 22 -16.32 64.60 24.44
C LYS A 22 -16.35 64.47 22.88
N ASN A 23 -17.44 64.71 22.12
CA ASN A 23 -18.83 65.21 22.30
C ASN A 23 -19.64 64.78 21.02
N LYS A 24 -20.97 64.90 20.81
CA LYS A 24 -22.14 65.44 21.56
C LYS A 24 -23.47 64.80 21.04
N GLN A 25 -24.56 65.01 21.81
CA GLN A 25 -26.01 65.21 21.49
C GLN A 25 -26.54 65.11 20.03
N ASN A 26 -27.79 64.71 19.71
CA ASN A 26 -29.03 64.29 20.44
C ASN A 26 -30.04 63.71 19.38
N SER A 27 -31.26 63.19 19.63
CA SER A 27 -31.93 62.42 20.72
C SER A 27 -33.37 62.03 20.27
N ASN A 28 -34.16 61.33 21.11
CA ASN A 28 -35.61 61.02 20.98
C ASN A 28 -36.00 60.00 19.86
N GLU A 29 -37.04 59.15 19.95
CA GLU A 29 -37.93 58.71 21.06
C GLU A 29 -38.54 57.30 20.75
N PHE A 30 -39.19 56.67 21.74
CA PHE A 30 -39.89 55.36 21.68
C PHE A 30 -41.44 55.58 21.63
N PRO A 31 -42.32 54.54 21.56
CA PRO A 31 -42.31 53.22 20.89
C PRO A 31 -43.62 52.98 20.07
N THR A 32 -43.91 51.76 19.58
CA THR A 32 -45.18 50.96 19.78
C THR A 32 -45.45 49.89 18.69
N THR A 33 -46.27 48.89 19.07
CA THR A 33 -47.07 47.95 18.24
C THR A 33 -48.51 47.91 18.84
N PRO A 34 -49.55 47.19 18.35
CA PRO A 34 -49.69 46.25 17.21
C PRO A 34 -50.99 46.46 16.35
N VAL A 35 -51.46 45.43 15.58
CA VAL A 35 -52.88 44.99 15.32
C VAL A 35 -53.27 44.58 13.85
N LYS A 36 -53.65 43.29 13.70
CA LYS A 36 -54.68 42.58 12.87
C LYS A 36 -55.23 43.08 11.48
N SER A 37 -55.02 42.23 10.45
CA SER A 37 -55.97 41.60 9.47
C SER A 37 -57.20 42.31 8.83
N ILE A 38 -57.45 42.11 7.51
CA ILE A 38 -58.67 41.53 6.85
C ILE A 38 -58.56 41.48 5.28
N ASN A 39 -59.41 40.69 4.59
CA ASN A 39 -59.46 40.40 3.13
C ASN A 39 -60.44 41.29 2.32
N ILE A 40 -60.34 41.30 0.97
CA ILE A 40 -61.39 41.46 -0.10
C ILE A 40 -60.70 41.74 -1.47
N LEU A 41 -61.19 41.44 -2.69
CA LEU A 41 -61.93 40.30 -3.32
C LEU A 41 -61.84 40.47 -4.88
N SER A 42 -62.60 39.74 -5.71
CA SER A 42 -62.38 39.58 -7.18
C SER A 42 -63.35 40.33 -8.12
N PRO A 43 -63.16 40.23 -9.45
CA PRO A 43 -64.04 39.39 -10.32
C PRO A 43 -63.23 38.56 -11.36
N ALA A 44 -63.62 37.38 -11.90
CA ALA A 44 -64.89 36.75 -12.31
C ALA A 44 -65.45 37.31 -13.64
N LYS A 45 -65.84 36.54 -14.68
CA LYS A 45 -66.14 35.09 -14.91
C LYS A 45 -65.39 34.63 -16.21
N LYS A 46 -65.53 33.48 -16.91
CA LYS A 46 -66.31 32.19 -16.96
C LYS A 46 -65.38 31.19 -17.76
N ASP A 47 -65.64 29.96 -18.24
CA ASP A 47 -66.76 28.98 -18.32
C ASP A 47 -66.14 27.55 -18.53
N SER A 48 -66.72 26.45 -18.01
CA SER A 48 -67.49 25.35 -18.69
C SER A 48 -66.81 24.49 -19.79
N PHE A 49 -66.96 23.15 -19.87
CA PHE A 49 -67.92 22.22 -19.22
C PHE A 49 -67.31 20.82 -18.89
N GLU A 50 -67.82 20.22 -17.80
CA GLU A 50 -68.01 18.78 -17.50
C GLU A 50 -66.89 17.70 -17.45
N THR A 51 -67.22 16.66 -16.65
CA THR A 51 -66.50 15.41 -16.28
C THR A 51 -67.60 14.30 -16.20
N PRO A 52 -67.56 13.16 -15.46
CA PRO A 52 -66.50 12.41 -14.73
C PRO A 52 -66.54 10.85 -14.93
N PHE A 53 -65.91 10.12 -14.00
CA PHE A 53 -65.92 8.66 -13.70
C PHE A 53 -64.85 7.77 -14.41
N ASN A 54 -63.91 7.08 -13.73
CA ASN A 54 -63.94 6.03 -12.67
C ASN A 54 -64.19 4.62 -13.29
N THR A 55 -63.31 3.61 -13.17
CA THR A 55 -63.00 2.85 -11.94
C THR A 55 -61.83 1.83 -12.06
N LYS A 56 -61.19 1.52 -10.91
CA LYS A 56 -60.71 0.19 -10.42
C LYS A 56 -59.66 -0.69 -11.17
N LYS A 57 -58.60 -1.03 -10.40
CA LYS A 57 -58.04 -2.38 -10.10
C LYS A 57 -57.17 -3.16 -11.12
N GLN A 58 -56.08 -3.74 -10.57
CA GLN A 58 -55.58 -5.15 -10.63
C GLN A 58 -55.54 -5.93 -11.98
N SER A 59 -54.60 -6.83 -12.29
CA SER A 59 -53.26 -7.19 -11.76
C SER A 59 -52.62 -8.27 -12.66
N SER A 60 -51.32 -8.55 -12.50
CA SER A 60 -50.63 -9.85 -12.77
C SER A 60 -50.65 -10.49 -14.18
N ASN A 61 -49.43 -10.74 -14.70
CA ASN A 61 -48.92 -11.92 -15.43
C ASN A 61 -49.76 -12.61 -16.53
N HIS A 62 -49.17 -12.80 -17.71
CA HIS A 62 -48.56 -14.10 -18.08
C HIS A 62 -47.65 -14.02 -19.32
N GLU A 63 -46.78 -15.03 -19.50
CA GLU A 63 -45.94 -15.17 -20.69
C GLU A 63 -46.74 -15.62 -21.93
N LYS A 64 -46.14 -15.47 -23.12
CA LYS A 64 -46.39 -16.38 -24.23
C LYS A 64 -45.20 -16.49 -25.17
N THR A 65 -44.59 -17.67 -25.17
CA THR A 65 -43.59 -18.10 -26.15
C THR A 65 -44.25 -18.41 -27.49
N ILE A 66 -43.67 -17.94 -28.61
CA ILE A 66 -43.84 -18.56 -29.93
C ILE A 66 -42.47 -18.65 -30.59
N SER A 67 -42.14 -19.82 -31.12
CA SER A 67 -40.99 -20.07 -31.99
C SER A 67 -41.47 -20.83 -33.22
N PHE A 68 -40.94 -20.53 -34.41
CA PHE A 68 -40.35 -21.54 -35.28
C PHE A 68 -39.52 -20.98 -36.45
N ASN A 69 -38.82 -21.88 -37.13
CA ASN A 69 -37.80 -21.64 -38.15
C ASN A 69 -38.35 -21.29 -39.55
N GLY A 70 -37.49 -20.72 -40.41
CA GLY A 70 -37.70 -20.67 -41.86
C GLY A 70 -36.47 -20.12 -42.60
N ILE A 71 -35.88 -20.90 -43.51
CA ILE A 71 -34.67 -20.53 -44.29
C ILE A 71 -35.03 -20.38 -45.77
N SER A 72 -34.59 -19.31 -46.42
CA SER A 72 -34.20 -19.32 -47.85
C SER A 72 -33.52 -18.03 -48.31
N THR A 73 -32.48 -18.19 -49.14
CA THR A 73 -31.96 -17.21 -50.12
C THR A 73 -32.21 -17.78 -51.53
N PRO A 74 -32.33 -16.96 -52.60
CA PRO A 74 -31.16 -16.84 -53.50
C PRO A 74 -31.04 -15.56 -54.39
N LEU A 75 -29.80 -15.27 -54.80
CA LEU A 75 -29.30 -14.85 -56.15
C LEU A 75 -29.95 -13.72 -56.99
N THR A 76 -29.26 -12.56 -57.02
CA THR A 76 -28.63 -11.86 -58.18
C THR A 76 -29.28 -11.72 -59.57
N SER A 77 -29.40 -10.47 -60.02
CA SER A 77 -28.95 -9.94 -61.34
C SER A 77 -28.76 -8.40 -61.21
N ASN A 78 -27.62 -7.78 -61.55
CA ASN A 78 -26.92 -7.55 -62.83
C ASN A 78 -27.53 -6.46 -63.74
N ILE A 79 -26.81 -5.33 -63.88
CA ILE A 79 -26.58 -4.54 -65.11
C ILE A 79 -25.23 -3.81 -64.94
N GLU A 80 -24.47 -3.66 -66.03
CA GLU A 80 -23.12 -3.07 -66.08
C GLU A 80 -23.06 -1.85 -67.01
N SER A 81 -22.14 -0.91 -66.73
CA SER A 81 -21.34 -0.09 -67.67
C SER A 81 -20.67 1.05 -66.86
N ASP A 82 -19.36 1.20 -66.75
CA ASP A 82 -18.38 1.39 -67.83
C ASP A 82 -16.94 0.96 -67.45
N LEU A 83 -16.11 0.76 -68.48
CA LEU A 83 -14.69 0.39 -68.39
C LEU A 83 -13.89 1.13 -69.45
N GLU A 84 -12.72 1.68 -69.09
CA GLU A 84 -11.59 1.76 -70.04
C GLU A 84 -10.24 1.65 -69.32
N ARG A 85 -9.20 1.18 -70.02
CA ARG A 85 -7.94 0.71 -69.43
C ARG A 85 -6.84 0.56 -70.49
N ARG A 86 -5.56 0.58 -70.06
CA ARG A 86 -4.31 0.23 -70.82
C ARG A 86 -3.79 1.36 -71.75
N PRO A 87 -2.52 1.32 -72.24
CA PRO A 87 -1.55 0.21 -72.17
C PRO A 87 -0.14 0.51 -71.62
N HIS A 88 0.64 -0.57 -71.46
CA HIS A 88 2.11 -0.57 -71.41
C HIS A 88 2.69 -0.65 -72.82
N LEU A 89 3.92 -0.16 -73.03
CA LEU A 89 4.91 -0.75 -73.95
C LEU A 89 6.34 -0.24 -73.63
N GLU A 90 7.36 -0.88 -74.19
CA GLU A 90 8.79 -0.73 -73.85
C GLU A 90 9.60 -0.13 -75.03
N VAL A 91 10.62 0.70 -74.74
CA VAL A 91 11.79 0.96 -75.62
C VAL A 91 13.02 1.27 -74.74
N GLU A 92 14.22 0.93 -75.20
CA GLU A 92 15.48 0.98 -74.43
C GLU A 92 16.36 2.24 -74.65
N SER A 93 17.33 2.39 -73.73
CA SER A 93 18.69 2.91 -73.95
C SER A 93 18.94 4.44 -74.13
N SER A 94 19.61 5.03 -73.15
CA SER A 94 21.02 5.47 -73.27
C SER A 94 21.55 6.08 -71.95
N SER A 95 22.85 5.98 -71.69
CA SER A 95 23.54 6.51 -70.51
C SER A 95 24.45 7.70 -70.89
N PRO A 96 25.02 8.46 -69.92
CA PRO A 96 26.40 8.12 -69.51
C PRO A 96 26.85 8.51 -68.06
N PHE A 97 27.65 7.63 -67.43
CA PHE A 97 28.74 7.88 -66.46
C PHE A 97 28.47 8.59 -65.10
N PRO A 98 29.38 8.48 -64.11
CA PRO A 98 30.02 7.23 -63.62
C PRO A 98 30.09 7.12 -62.08
N LEU A 99 30.29 5.89 -61.58
CA LEU A 99 30.73 5.62 -60.20
C LEU A 99 32.26 5.69 -60.07
N SER A 100 32.78 5.91 -58.86
CA SER A 100 34.21 5.70 -58.51
C SER A 100 34.40 5.39 -57.02
N PRO A 101 35.52 4.73 -56.62
CA PRO A 101 35.55 3.86 -55.43
C PRO A 101 36.58 4.34 -54.35
N PRO A 102 36.88 3.58 -53.26
CA PRO A 102 37.58 4.10 -52.09
C PRO A 102 39.10 3.79 -52.07
N LEU A 103 39.87 4.44 -51.17
CA LEU A 103 40.98 3.79 -50.42
C LEU A 103 41.62 4.67 -49.31
N ASN A 104 42.58 4.04 -48.60
CA ASN A 104 43.32 4.51 -47.42
C ASN A 104 44.30 5.70 -47.67
N ASN A 105 44.75 6.23 -46.52
CA ASN A 105 46.16 6.53 -46.16
C ASN A 105 46.71 7.98 -46.18
N SER A 106 47.14 8.38 -44.97
CA SER A 106 48.42 9.03 -44.64
C SER A 106 48.79 10.46 -45.12
N GLN A 107 48.98 11.30 -44.09
CA GLN A 107 50.10 12.26 -43.89
C GLN A 107 50.09 13.68 -44.50
N LYS A 108 50.78 14.55 -43.73
CA LYS A 108 51.40 15.87 -44.03
C LYS A 108 50.51 17.12 -44.13
N ARG A 109 50.46 17.81 -42.98
CA ARG A 109 50.66 19.26 -42.75
C ARG A 109 51.00 20.12 -43.98
N PHE A 110 50.45 21.33 -44.00
CA PHE A 110 51.22 22.56 -44.20
C PHE A 110 50.71 23.68 -43.28
N ASN A 111 51.57 24.64 -42.94
CA ASN A 111 51.27 25.80 -42.08
C ASN A 111 51.17 27.09 -42.92
N CYS A 112 50.32 28.01 -42.45
CA CYS A 112 50.43 29.47 -42.43
C CYS A 112 49.63 29.89 -41.16
N GLU A 113 50.07 30.69 -40.18
CA GLU A 113 51.03 31.81 -40.12
C GLU A 113 50.69 32.95 -41.08
N ASP A 114 50.33 34.16 -40.64
CA ASP A 114 49.95 34.67 -39.31
C ASP A 114 49.10 35.93 -39.50
N ASP A 115 48.34 36.35 -38.48
CA ASP A 115 48.11 37.78 -38.13
C ASP A 115 47.30 37.88 -36.82
N SER A 116 47.60 38.89 -36.00
CA SER A 116 47.16 38.99 -34.60
C SER A 116 46.61 40.38 -34.25
N GLU A 117 45.55 40.44 -33.45
CA GLU A 117 45.35 41.47 -32.40
C GLU A 117 44.21 41.05 -31.45
N ASP A 118 44.56 40.78 -30.18
CA ASP A 118 44.02 41.32 -28.92
C ASP A 118 42.49 41.50 -28.71
N GLU A 119 41.88 41.19 -27.56
CA GLU A 119 42.39 40.65 -26.28
C GLU A 119 41.22 40.06 -25.42
N ASN A 120 41.55 39.31 -24.35
CA ASN A 120 40.72 39.06 -23.14
C ASN A 120 39.42 38.20 -23.23
N ASN A 121 39.15 37.24 -22.33
CA ASN A 121 40.02 36.64 -21.30
C ASN A 121 39.54 35.27 -20.75
N ILE A 122 40.50 34.47 -20.26
CA ILE A 122 40.39 33.34 -19.31
C ILE A 122 39.42 32.17 -19.64
N VAL A 123 40.01 31.00 -19.92
CA VAL A 123 39.38 29.67 -19.78
C VAL A 123 40.27 28.80 -18.88
N TYR A 124 39.68 28.15 -17.87
CA TYR A 124 40.34 27.08 -17.10
C TYR A 124 39.77 25.70 -17.48
N THR A 125 40.55 24.91 -18.22
CA THR A 125 40.28 23.49 -18.44
C THR A 125 41.30 22.61 -17.69
N CYS A 126 40.85 21.45 -17.22
CA CYS A 126 41.65 20.56 -16.38
C CYS A 126 41.72 19.15 -16.99
N VAL A 127 42.91 18.70 -17.38
CA VAL A 127 43.14 17.30 -17.81
C VAL A 127 44.48 16.75 -17.30
N ARG A 128 44.36 15.83 -16.33
CA ARG A 128 45.14 14.60 -16.09
C ARG A 128 46.52 14.44 -16.79
N ARG A 129 47.53 14.06 -16.00
CA ARG A 129 48.61 13.14 -16.45
C ARG A 129 48.63 11.85 -15.63
N LYS A 130 49.23 10.79 -16.18
CA LYS A 130 49.32 9.43 -15.61
C LYS A 130 50.72 9.12 -15.09
N LYS A 131 50.79 8.25 -14.08
CA LYS A 131 51.86 7.29 -13.74
C LYS A 131 53.34 7.74 -13.88
N SER A 132 54.05 7.70 -12.76
CA SER A 132 55.41 7.12 -12.68
C SER A 132 55.49 6.20 -11.45
N LYS A 133 56.56 5.40 -11.34
CA LYS A 133 56.79 4.40 -10.29
C LYS A 133 58.25 4.49 -9.86
N ILE A 134 58.51 4.83 -8.60
CA ILE A 134 59.83 4.86 -7.94
C ILE A 134 59.69 4.19 -6.56
N VAL A 135 60.80 3.76 -5.98
CA VAL A 135 60.93 2.72 -4.95
C VAL A 135 62.01 3.12 -3.93
N ASP A 136 61.79 2.75 -2.67
CA ASP A 136 62.68 2.68 -1.48
C ASP A 136 63.28 3.94 -0.77
N ASP A 137 63.37 3.77 0.56
CA ASP A 137 64.25 4.27 1.63
C ASP A 137 64.58 5.76 1.90
N SER A 138 64.32 6.19 3.16
CA SER A 138 65.30 6.78 4.09
C SER A 138 64.72 7.03 5.51
N ASP A 139 65.55 6.82 6.54
CA ASP A 139 65.26 7.06 7.97
C ASP A 139 65.67 8.47 8.50
N ASN A 140 65.56 8.66 9.83
CA ASN A 140 66.05 9.70 10.78
C ASN A 140 64.93 10.61 11.36
N GLU A 141 64.61 10.68 12.67
CA GLU A 141 65.33 10.75 13.98
C GLU A 141 65.59 12.19 14.50
N PHE A 142 64.89 12.59 15.58
CA PHE A 142 65.36 13.29 16.81
C PHE A 142 64.12 13.47 17.76
N LYS A 143 64.09 13.20 19.08
CA LYS A 143 64.88 13.66 20.25
C LYS A 143 64.75 15.17 20.55
N ALA A 144 64.62 15.66 21.80
CA ALA A 144 64.26 15.07 23.12
C ALA A 144 64.10 16.20 24.17
N THR A 145 63.47 15.92 25.34
CA THR A 145 63.58 16.76 26.55
C THR A 145 63.45 15.94 27.86
N ILE A 146 64.02 16.41 28.98
CA ILE A 146 64.28 15.67 30.23
C ILE A 146 63.98 16.59 31.46
N LEU A 147 63.99 16.02 32.70
CA LEU A 147 63.94 16.63 34.06
C LEU A 147 62.55 16.88 34.69
N GLU A 148 62.33 16.76 36.02
CA GLU A 148 62.96 15.88 37.05
C GLU A 148 62.14 15.80 38.38
N ASN A 149 62.44 14.76 39.17
CA ASN A 149 62.18 14.47 40.61
C ASN A 149 61.58 15.53 41.59
N LYS A 150 60.61 15.14 42.45
CA LYS A 150 60.81 14.82 43.92
C LYS A 150 59.51 14.65 44.78
N THR A 151 59.45 13.56 45.58
CA THR A 151 58.89 13.35 46.97
C THR A 151 57.49 13.89 47.37
N ILE A 152 56.68 13.26 48.24
CA ILE A 152 56.92 12.81 49.64
C ILE A 152 56.05 11.57 50.03
N HIS A 153 56.58 10.78 50.97
CA HIS A 153 56.02 9.82 51.97
C HIS A 153 54.54 9.99 52.46
N ASP A 154 53.83 9.13 53.22
CA ASP A 154 53.84 7.69 53.69
C ASP A 154 52.57 7.50 54.60
N GLU A 155 52.13 6.39 55.24
CA GLU A 155 52.39 4.91 55.29
C GLU A 155 51.19 4.20 55.98
N LYS A 156 51.06 2.85 55.86
CA LYS A 156 50.53 1.87 56.89
C LYS A 156 49.07 2.02 57.42
N GLU A 157 48.44 1.11 58.20
CA GLU A 157 48.58 -0.35 58.50
C GLU A 157 47.23 -0.93 59.00
N ASP A 158 47.01 -2.24 58.81
CA ASP A 158 46.37 -3.28 59.66
C ASP A 158 45.14 -3.08 60.60
N SER A 159 44.63 -4.23 61.08
CA SER A 159 43.71 -4.48 62.22
C SER A 159 42.18 -4.42 62.03
N ASP A 160 41.64 -5.47 61.42
CA ASP A 160 40.89 -6.58 62.06
C ASP A 160 39.91 -6.35 63.26
N PHE A 161 39.03 -7.34 63.47
CA PHE A 161 38.22 -7.65 64.69
C PHE A 161 37.02 -6.72 65.09
N ILE A 162 35.93 -7.21 65.72
CA ILE A 162 35.25 -8.54 65.68
C ILE A 162 33.83 -8.49 66.31
N THR A 163 32.95 -9.47 65.97
CA THR A 163 31.76 -9.94 66.73
C THR A 163 30.53 -9.01 66.93
N SER A 164 29.30 -9.49 67.21
CA SER A 164 28.62 -10.79 66.93
C SER A 164 27.13 -10.76 67.38
N ASN A 165 26.40 -11.87 67.15
CA ASN A 165 25.24 -12.35 67.95
C ASN A 165 23.91 -11.55 67.82
N GLN A 166 22.70 -12.12 67.98
CA GLN A 166 22.18 -13.48 68.27
C GLN A 166 20.65 -13.49 67.90
N GLU A 167 19.86 -14.56 67.67
CA GLU A 167 19.96 -16.02 67.43
C GLU A 167 18.52 -16.56 67.12
N LYS A 168 18.16 -17.81 66.73
CA LYS A 168 18.76 -19.05 66.17
C LYS A 168 17.62 -19.93 65.56
N ASN A 169 17.97 -21.12 65.04
CA ASN A 169 17.17 -22.37 64.98
C ASN A 169 16.06 -22.56 63.91
N SER A 170 15.92 -23.75 63.28
CA SER A 170 16.83 -24.92 63.19
C SER A 170 16.43 -25.97 62.11
N LYS A 171 17.41 -26.80 61.67
CA LYS A 171 17.30 -28.19 61.09
C LYS A 171 16.72 -28.34 59.66
N LYS A 172 17.15 -29.28 58.80
CA LYS A 172 18.36 -30.18 58.76
C LYS A 172 18.51 -30.88 57.38
N THR A 173 19.75 -30.98 56.86
CA THR A 173 20.29 -32.03 55.93
C THR A 173 19.70 -32.14 54.48
N LYS A 174 20.38 -32.72 53.46
CA LYS A 174 21.49 -33.72 53.45
C LYS A 174 22.37 -33.70 52.16
N LYS A 175 23.69 -33.52 52.32
CA LYS A 175 24.86 -34.08 51.57
C LYS A 175 24.92 -34.12 50.01
N THR A 176 26.04 -33.61 49.48
CA THR A 176 26.77 -34.11 48.28
C THR A 176 28.14 -34.71 48.70
N LYS A 177 28.80 -35.50 47.83
CA LYS A 177 30.18 -36.03 48.08
C LYS A 177 30.99 -36.42 46.81
N ILE A 178 31.69 -35.44 46.25
CA ILE A 178 33.13 -35.41 45.88
C ILE A 178 33.89 -36.74 45.52
N LEU A 179 34.49 -36.72 44.32
CA LEU A 179 35.74 -37.36 43.79
C LEU A 179 35.95 -38.89 43.72
N LYS A 180 36.38 -39.35 42.51
CA LYS A 180 37.61 -40.14 42.15
C LYS A 180 37.45 -40.79 40.75
N ASN A 181 38.47 -41.28 40.02
CA ASN A 181 39.85 -40.85 39.72
C ASN A 181 40.49 -41.82 38.67
N ARG A 182 41.43 -41.35 37.83
CA ARG A 182 42.53 -42.09 37.14
C ARG A 182 42.25 -43.33 36.25
N ILE A 183 42.46 -43.15 34.94
CA ILE A 183 43.50 -43.74 34.02
C ILE A 183 44.13 -45.13 34.37
N LYS A 184 44.34 -45.93 33.31
CA LYS A 184 45.13 -47.19 33.10
C LYS A 184 44.27 -48.47 32.95
N ASP A 185 44.57 -49.45 32.07
CA ASP A 185 45.52 -49.61 30.94
C ASP A 185 45.16 -50.90 30.12
N ILE A 186 45.80 -51.11 28.94
CA ILE A 186 46.13 -52.43 28.29
C ILE A 186 45.06 -53.23 27.48
N GLU A 187 45.34 -53.41 26.16
CA GLU A 187 45.15 -54.62 25.27
C GLU A 187 43.74 -55.26 25.05
N LYS A 188 43.36 -55.97 23.95
CA LYS A 188 43.95 -56.52 22.68
C LYS A 188 42.78 -57.05 21.76
N GLU A 189 42.87 -57.53 20.49
CA GLU A 189 43.83 -57.56 19.36
C GLU A 189 43.07 -57.94 18.03
N LYS A 190 43.55 -57.52 16.84
CA LYS A 190 43.23 -58.05 15.46
C LYS A 190 41.77 -57.98 14.93
N ASP A 191 41.49 -57.97 13.62
CA ASP A 191 42.16 -58.57 12.45
C ASP A 191 42.42 -57.63 11.23
N GLU A 192 42.99 -58.17 10.14
CA GLU A 192 43.64 -57.45 9.02
C GLU A 192 42.87 -57.41 7.66
N LYS A 193 43.49 -56.70 6.68
CA LYS A 193 43.40 -56.79 5.19
C LYS A 193 42.32 -55.95 4.49
N SER A 194 42.61 -55.33 3.33
CA SER A 194 43.92 -55.13 2.64
C SER A 194 43.90 -53.89 1.74
N GLU A 195 45.09 -53.38 1.40
CA GLU A 195 45.26 -52.28 0.44
C GLU A 195 45.05 -52.73 -1.01
N GLU A 196 44.77 -51.78 -1.90
CA GLU A 196 45.50 -51.71 -3.18
C GLU A 196 45.49 -50.27 -3.75
N LYS A 197 46.60 -49.87 -4.38
CA LYS A 197 46.73 -48.63 -5.16
C LYS A 197 47.21 -48.99 -6.55
N ILE A 198 46.60 -48.41 -7.57
CA ILE A 198 47.13 -48.39 -8.94
C ILE A 198 47.19 -46.93 -9.40
N VAL A 199 48.22 -46.61 -10.16
CA VAL A 199 48.51 -45.30 -10.77
C VAL A 199 48.81 -45.54 -12.26
N GLU A 200 48.80 -44.46 -13.06
CA GLU A 200 49.02 -44.41 -14.52
C GLU A 200 47.77 -44.65 -15.40
N ILE A 201 47.58 -44.02 -16.57
CA ILE A 201 48.19 -42.80 -17.16
C ILE A 201 47.16 -42.13 -18.13
N ILE A 202 47.27 -40.81 -18.29
CA ILE A 202 46.78 -39.90 -19.36
C ILE A 202 45.87 -40.50 -20.48
N ASP A 203 44.66 -39.97 -20.67
CA ASP A 203 44.31 -39.20 -21.90
C ASP A 203 43.05 -38.29 -21.74
N GLY A 204 42.86 -37.35 -22.68
CA GLY A 204 42.13 -36.10 -22.41
C GLY A 204 40.66 -35.96 -22.88
N SER A 205 39.89 -35.13 -22.14
CA SER A 205 39.00 -34.08 -22.70
C SER A 205 38.32 -33.27 -21.57
N PRO A 206 38.18 -31.92 -21.68
CA PRO A 206 37.61 -31.10 -20.60
C PRO A 206 36.10 -30.85 -20.76
N SER A 207 35.27 -31.60 -20.02
CA SER A 207 33.86 -31.27 -19.84
C SER A 207 33.68 -30.28 -18.68
N ILE A 208 33.36 -29.02 -19.00
CA ILE A 208 33.21 -27.94 -18.01
C ILE A 208 31.86 -28.07 -17.27
N ASN A 209 31.85 -28.88 -16.21
CA ASN A 209 30.76 -28.92 -15.23
C ASN A 209 30.78 -27.67 -14.34
N MET A 210 30.24 -26.56 -14.84
CA MET A 210 30.10 -25.33 -14.06
C MET A 210 28.86 -25.40 -13.16
N SER A 211 29.09 -25.58 -11.86
CA SER A 211 28.04 -25.72 -10.85
C SER A 211 27.22 -24.43 -10.70
N TYR A 212 25.90 -24.52 -10.91
CA TYR A 212 24.98 -23.41 -10.74
C TYR A 212 24.68 -23.12 -9.26
N GLU A 213 25.40 -22.18 -8.66
CA GLU A 213 24.91 -21.52 -7.45
C GLU A 213 23.68 -20.67 -7.80
N LYS A 214 22.54 -20.97 -7.16
CA LYS A 214 21.31 -20.19 -7.30
C LYS A 214 21.33 -19.03 -6.32
N PRO A 215 21.10 -17.77 -6.75
CA PRO A 215 20.81 -16.69 -5.82
C PRO A 215 19.41 -16.91 -5.24
N SER A 216 19.37 -17.31 -3.97
CA SER A 216 18.20 -17.51 -3.13
C SER A 216 17.54 -16.18 -2.74
N SER A 217 16.21 -16.19 -2.64
CA SER A 217 15.44 -15.26 -1.78
C SER A 217 15.62 -15.67 -0.31
N GLU A 218 16.87 -15.66 0.16
CA GLU A 218 17.20 -16.13 1.50
C GLU A 218 16.53 -15.25 2.56
N PHE A 219 15.77 -15.89 3.46
CA PHE A 219 15.42 -15.26 4.73
C PHE A 219 16.72 -14.76 5.38
N PRO A 220 16.80 -13.54 5.91
CA PRO A 220 18.04 -12.94 6.39
C PRO A 220 18.48 -13.57 7.73
N PHE A 221 18.95 -14.81 7.65
CA PHE A 221 19.30 -15.71 8.74
C PHE A 221 20.50 -16.53 8.32
N ASN A 222 21.66 -16.26 8.92
CA ASN A 222 22.86 -17.06 8.68
C ASN A 222 22.61 -18.51 9.15
N ASN A 223 22.86 -19.50 8.27
CA ASN A 223 22.59 -20.92 8.54
C ASN A 223 23.38 -21.53 9.72
N GLN A 224 24.31 -20.77 10.31
CA GLN A 224 25.02 -21.12 11.55
C GLN A 224 24.32 -20.58 12.81
N GLU A 225 23.76 -19.37 12.75
CA GLU A 225 23.04 -18.74 13.87
C GLU A 225 21.69 -19.42 14.11
N THR A 226 21.01 -19.86 13.05
CA THR A 226 19.80 -20.69 13.19
C THR A 226 20.09 -22.01 13.89
N LYS A 227 21.23 -22.66 13.63
CA LYS A 227 21.58 -23.91 14.33
C LYS A 227 21.75 -23.70 15.83
N GLN A 228 22.52 -22.69 16.24
CA GLN A 228 22.70 -22.37 17.66
C GLN A 228 21.38 -21.96 18.35
N HIS A 229 20.52 -21.16 17.69
CA HIS A 229 19.23 -20.76 18.28
C HIS A 229 18.18 -21.88 18.35
N PHE A 230 18.32 -22.97 17.58
CA PHE A 230 17.44 -24.14 17.69
C PHE A 230 17.91 -25.15 18.76
N GLU A 231 19.13 -25.02 19.29
CA GLU A 231 19.63 -25.85 20.41
C GLU A 231 19.11 -25.37 21.79
N ASP A 232 18.80 -24.08 21.95
CA ASP A 232 18.18 -23.51 23.17
C ASP A 232 16.66 -23.84 23.32
N ILE A 233 16.12 -24.78 22.55
CA ILE A 233 14.70 -25.15 22.58
C ILE A 233 14.41 -26.14 23.70
N SER A 234 13.65 -25.71 24.71
CA SER A 234 13.14 -26.60 25.77
C SER A 234 12.39 -27.83 25.20
N ASP A 235 12.79 -29.03 25.65
CA ASP A 235 12.54 -30.37 25.08
C ASP A 235 11.08 -30.88 25.01
N LYS A 236 10.08 -29.99 24.91
CA LYS A 236 8.66 -30.36 24.79
C LYS A 236 7.87 -29.58 23.74
N ASN A 237 8.45 -28.51 23.18
CA ASN A 237 7.81 -27.72 22.12
C ASN A 237 8.34 -28.04 20.70
N SER A 238 9.48 -28.75 20.60
CA SER A 238 10.15 -29.12 19.35
C SER A 238 9.30 -30.04 18.47
N GLU A 239 8.84 -31.19 19.00
CA GLU A 239 8.12 -32.24 18.27
C GLU A 239 6.92 -31.71 17.44
N ASN A 240 6.10 -30.85 18.05
CA ASN A 240 4.89 -30.32 17.40
C ASN A 240 5.17 -29.37 16.22
N TYR A 241 6.40 -28.88 16.05
CA TYR A 241 6.77 -27.91 15.00
C TYR A 241 7.98 -28.32 14.16
N MET A 242 8.43 -29.59 14.22
CA MET A 242 9.55 -30.09 13.41
C MET A 242 9.38 -29.83 11.90
N PHE A 243 8.14 -29.83 11.39
CA PHE A 243 7.83 -29.54 9.99
C PHE A 243 8.16 -28.09 9.54
N LEU A 244 8.53 -27.19 10.46
CA LEU A 244 9.02 -25.85 10.14
C LEU A 244 10.54 -25.78 9.93
N LEU A 245 11.29 -26.77 10.43
CA LEU A 245 12.75 -26.84 10.29
C LEU A 245 13.14 -26.89 8.81
N PRO A 246 14.19 -26.19 8.35
CA PRO A 246 14.59 -26.18 6.94
C PRO A 246 14.80 -27.56 6.31
N GLU A 247 15.23 -28.54 7.12
CA GLU A 247 15.51 -29.93 6.71
C GLU A 247 14.24 -30.78 6.50
N TYR A 248 13.11 -30.42 7.13
CA TYR A 248 11.84 -31.15 7.03
C TYR A 248 10.71 -30.35 6.37
N ARG A 249 10.93 -29.05 6.12
CA ARG A 249 9.96 -28.14 5.52
C ARG A 249 9.59 -28.60 4.11
N ARG A 250 8.29 -28.70 3.85
CA ARG A 250 7.73 -29.05 2.54
C ARG A 250 6.70 -28.03 2.09
N ASP A 251 6.60 -27.80 0.78
CA ASP A 251 5.50 -27.02 0.21
C ASP A 251 4.18 -27.81 0.26
N ALA A 252 3.05 -27.21 -0.13
CA ALA A 252 1.74 -27.86 -0.07
C ALA A 252 1.63 -29.12 -0.95
N ASP A 253 2.46 -29.24 -1.99
CA ASP A 253 2.52 -30.40 -2.89
C ASP A 253 3.44 -31.52 -2.35
N GLY A 254 4.15 -31.26 -1.23
CA GLY A 254 5.03 -32.20 -0.54
C GLY A 254 6.51 -32.12 -0.94
N ASN A 255 6.91 -31.19 -1.81
CA ASN A 255 8.30 -30.99 -2.22
C ASN A 255 9.16 -30.45 -1.08
N LEU A 256 10.40 -30.92 -0.97
CA LEU A 256 11.45 -30.30 -0.15
C LEU A 256 12.04 -29.07 -0.85
N SER A 257 12.67 -28.18 -0.08
CA SER A 257 13.32 -26.94 -0.55
C SER A 257 14.39 -27.13 -1.64
N SER A 258 14.96 -28.33 -1.76
CA SER A 258 15.91 -28.70 -2.82
C SER A 258 15.26 -29.01 -4.18
N SER A 259 13.93 -29.22 -4.23
CA SER A 259 13.20 -29.55 -5.45
C SER A 259 13.09 -28.34 -6.39
N PRO A 260 13.26 -28.49 -7.72
CA PRO A 260 12.96 -27.41 -8.67
C PRO A 260 11.47 -27.01 -8.63
N ASN A 261 10.59 -27.93 -8.24
CA ASN A 261 9.15 -27.69 -8.18
C ASN A 261 8.69 -26.98 -6.90
N TYR A 262 9.57 -26.86 -5.89
CA TYR A 262 9.27 -26.23 -4.59
C TYR A 262 8.59 -24.86 -4.70
N ASP A 263 7.55 -24.64 -3.90
CA ASP A 263 6.80 -23.39 -3.80
C ASP A 263 6.94 -22.74 -2.40
N GLU A 264 7.89 -21.80 -2.30
CA GLU A 264 8.22 -21.01 -1.09
C GLU A 264 7.01 -20.31 -0.44
N ARG A 265 5.93 -20.08 -1.18
CA ARG A 265 4.71 -19.42 -0.69
C ARG A 265 3.83 -20.35 0.16
N THR A 266 4.04 -21.67 0.10
CA THR A 266 3.16 -22.65 0.73
C THR A 266 3.89 -23.59 1.70
N LEU A 267 3.13 -24.26 2.56
CA LEU A 267 3.66 -25.15 3.59
C LEU A 267 2.71 -26.33 3.84
N TYR A 268 3.21 -27.57 3.69
CA TYR A 268 2.50 -28.76 4.13
C TYR A 268 2.56 -28.90 5.66
N ILE A 269 1.40 -29.11 6.27
CA ILE A 269 1.27 -29.35 7.71
C ILE A 269 0.85 -30.81 7.93
N PRO A 270 1.64 -31.62 8.64
CA PRO A 270 1.30 -33.01 8.91
C PRO A 270 -0.08 -33.14 9.61
N PRO A 271 -0.96 -34.07 9.16
CA PRO A 271 -2.28 -34.28 9.78
C PRO A 271 -2.24 -34.69 11.26
N SER A 272 -1.10 -35.16 11.76
CA SER A 272 -0.83 -35.38 13.19
C SER A 272 -0.73 -34.06 13.97
N ALA A 273 0.13 -33.13 13.51
CA ALA A 273 0.30 -31.81 14.10
C ALA A 273 -0.98 -30.96 13.99
N TYR A 274 -1.66 -30.99 12.83
CA TYR A 274 -2.93 -30.27 12.65
C TYR A 274 -4.03 -30.73 13.62
N LYS A 275 -3.99 -31.99 14.08
CA LYS A 275 -4.91 -32.53 15.09
C LYS A 275 -4.54 -32.13 16.53
N SER A 276 -3.28 -31.80 16.84
CA SER A 276 -2.87 -31.34 18.18
C SER A 276 -3.14 -29.83 18.39
N PHE A 277 -3.21 -29.05 17.32
CA PHE A 277 -3.47 -27.60 17.37
C PHE A 277 -4.85 -27.25 17.96
N LYS A 278 -4.87 -26.23 18.83
CA LYS A 278 -6.10 -25.64 19.37
C LYS A 278 -6.88 -24.91 18.26
N PRO A 279 -8.21 -24.71 18.37
CA PRO A 279 -8.99 -24.13 17.27
C PRO A 279 -8.56 -22.71 16.82
N PHE A 280 -7.93 -21.94 17.71
CA PHE A 280 -7.29 -20.66 17.38
C PHE A 280 -6.00 -20.84 16.56
N GLU A 281 -5.21 -21.85 16.91
CA GLU A 281 -3.92 -22.19 16.27
C GLU A 281 -4.19 -22.77 14.87
N LYS A 282 -5.25 -23.57 14.71
CA LYS A 282 -5.77 -23.99 13.40
C LYS A 282 -6.08 -22.80 12.49
N GLN A 283 -6.92 -21.85 12.93
CA GLN A 283 -7.26 -20.65 12.14
C GLN A 283 -6.02 -19.86 11.66
N TYR A 284 -4.95 -19.81 12.45
CA TYR A 284 -3.69 -19.21 12.03
C TYR A 284 -2.99 -20.06 10.96
N TRP A 285 -2.82 -21.36 11.21
CA TRP A 285 -2.13 -22.26 10.31
C TRP A 285 -2.87 -22.50 8.99
N ASP A 286 -4.21 -22.46 8.98
CA ASP A 286 -5.08 -22.53 7.78
C ASP A 286 -4.85 -21.35 6.81
N ILE A 287 -4.26 -20.25 7.30
CA ILE A 287 -3.85 -19.08 6.51
C ILE A 287 -2.34 -19.16 6.22
N LYS A 288 -1.49 -19.34 7.24
CA LYS A 288 -0.03 -19.35 7.08
C LYS A 288 0.45 -20.46 6.14
N CYS A 289 -0.27 -21.58 6.01
CA CYS A 289 0.07 -22.66 5.06
C CYS A 289 -0.04 -22.26 3.57
N LYS A 290 -0.73 -21.17 3.25
CA LYS A 290 -0.91 -20.61 1.89
C LYS A 290 -0.13 -19.32 1.64
N PHE A 291 0.49 -18.79 2.69
CA PHE A 291 1.12 -17.47 2.76
C PHE A 291 2.40 -17.55 3.62
N MET A 292 3.23 -18.57 3.34
CA MET A 292 4.43 -18.90 4.12
C MET A 292 5.52 -17.82 3.98
N ASP A 293 5.62 -17.24 2.78
CA ASP A 293 6.48 -16.12 2.38
C ASP A 293 6.07 -14.75 2.97
N THR A 294 4.90 -14.70 3.63
CA THR A 294 4.20 -13.47 3.99
C THR A 294 4.03 -13.39 5.50
N VAL A 295 4.37 -12.25 6.10
CA VAL A 295 4.28 -12.04 7.55
C VAL A 295 2.81 -11.83 7.95
N VAL A 296 2.27 -12.71 8.81
CA VAL A 296 0.86 -12.71 9.20
C VAL A 296 0.64 -11.91 10.48
N PHE A 297 -0.04 -10.77 10.35
CA PHE A 297 -0.51 -9.95 11.47
C PHE A 297 -1.93 -10.43 11.85
N PHE A 298 -2.02 -11.17 12.95
CA PHE A 298 -3.25 -11.90 13.34
C PHE A 298 -3.97 -11.19 14.50
N GLN A 299 -5.15 -10.60 14.23
CA GLN A 299 -5.85 -9.77 15.20
C GLN A 299 -6.46 -10.58 16.36
N LYS A 300 -6.21 -10.12 17.60
CA LYS A 300 -6.66 -10.78 18.82
C LYS A 300 -6.96 -9.74 19.91
N GLY A 301 -8.21 -9.29 19.95
CA GLY A 301 -8.60 -8.13 20.73
C GLY A 301 -8.02 -6.86 20.11
N LYS A 302 -7.35 -6.04 20.92
CA LYS A 302 -6.75 -4.76 20.50
C LYS A 302 -5.28 -4.86 20.06
N PHE A 303 -4.85 -6.05 19.65
CA PHE A 303 -3.48 -6.33 19.24
C PHE A 303 -3.46 -7.15 17.95
N TYR A 304 -2.47 -6.91 17.11
CA TYR A 304 -2.03 -7.90 16.12
C TYR A 304 -0.88 -8.69 16.72
N GLU A 305 -0.98 -10.01 16.68
CA GLU A 305 0.04 -10.94 17.16
C GLU A 305 0.66 -11.66 15.95
N LEU A 306 1.98 -11.80 15.96
CA LEU A 306 2.79 -12.54 14.97
C LEU A 306 3.34 -13.79 15.67
N TYR A 307 3.48 -14.92 14.96
CA TYR A 307 3.82 -16.21 15.57
C TYR A 307 4.95 -16.98 14.89
N GLN A 308 5.69 -17.76 15.70
CA GLN A 308 6.81 -18.60 15.26
C GLN A 308 7.79 -17.80 14.38
N LEU A 309 8.00 -18.19 13.11
CA LEU A 309 8.92 -17.51 12.20
C LEU A 309 8.60 -16.01 12.03
N ASP A 310 7.32 -15.65 12.01
CA ASP A 310 6.88 -14.25 11.91
C ASP A 310 7.17 -13.48 13.21
N ALA A 311 7.20 -14.19 14.35
CA ALA A 311 7.63 -13.63 15.63
C ALA A 311 9.14 -13.48 15.72
N ASP A 312 9.91 -14.42 15.14
CA ASP A 312 11.38 -14.34 15.07
C ASP A 312 11.83 -13.14 14.24
N ILE A 313 11.24 -12.95 13.05
CA ILE A 313 11.44 -11.77 12.19
C ILE A 313 11.09 -10.48 12.96
N GLY A 314 9.95 -10.46 13.66
CA GLY A 314 9.51 -9.33 14.47
C GLY A 314 10.42 -9.03 15.68
N HIS A 315 10.99 -10.07 16.30
CA HIS A 315 11.91 -9.93 17.41
C HIS A 315 13.26 -9.39 16.95
N GLN A 316 13.89 -10.01 15.96
CA GLN A 316 15.26 -9.67 15.53
C GLN A 316 15.34 -8.34 14.77
N LEU A 317 14.46 -8.09 13.78
CA LEU A 317 14.56 -6.89 12.95
C LEU A 317 14.07 -5.61 13.66
N PHE A 318 13.24 -5.75 14.69
CA PHE A 318 12.50 -4.63 15.29
C PHE A 318 12.53 -4.58 16.82
N ASN A 319 13.25 -5.49 17.48
CA ASN A 319 13.35 -5.61 18.93
C ASN A 319 11.98 -5.73 19.63
N LEU A 320 10.97 -6.31 18.97
CA LEU A 320 9.67 -6.59 19.58
C LEU A 320 9.86 -7.67 20.65
N LYS A 321 9.21 -7.50 21.82
CA LYS A 321 9.41 -8.43 22.95
C LYS A 321 8.73 -9.78 22.71
N MET A 322 9.54 -10.82 22.54
CA MET A 322 9.08 -12.22 22.49
C MET A 322 8.39 -12.62 23.80
N THR A 323 7.27 -13.34 23.71
CA THR A 323 6.62 -14.01 24.85
C THR A 323 5.94 -15.32 24.43
N ASP A 324 5.84 -16.27 25.37
CA ASP A 324 5.26 -17.60 25.13
C ASP A 324 3.85 -17.73 25.74
N ARG A 325 3.08 -16.64 25.73
CA ARG A 325 1.77 -16.56 26.40
C ARG A 325 0.63 -17.26 25.66
N VAL A 326 0.90 -17.87 24.50
CA VAL A 326 -0.13 -18.38 23.58
C VAL A 326 0.08 -19.88 23.34
N GLY A 327 -0.13 -20.66 24.39
CA GLY A 327 -0.01 -22.11 24.36
C GLY A 327 1.45 -22.55 24.18
N THR A 328 1.76 -23.09 23.01
CA THR A 328 3.09 -23.60 22.62
C THR A 328 3.73 -22.76 21.52
N MET A 329 3.14 -21.61 21.17
CA MET A 329 3.61 -20.74 20.10
C MET A 329 4.32 -19.51 20.65
N ARG A 330 5.59 -19.35 20.24
CA ARG A 330 6.39 -18.13 20.41
C ARG A 330 5.68 -16.98 19.68
N MET A 331 5.55 -15.82 20.32
CA MET A 331 4.88 -14.66 19.70
C MET A 331 5.46 -13.30 20.08
N VAL A 332 5.26 -12.33 19.19
CA VAL A 332 5.37 -10.90 19.47
C VAL A 332 4.03 -10.23 19.15
N GLY A 333 3.75 -9.07 19.76
CA GLY A 333 2.48 -8.38 19.56
C GLY A 333 2.62 -6.86 19.50
N ILE A 334 1.80 -6.22 18.67
CA ILE A 334 1.71 -4.77 18.52
C ILE A 334 0.27 -4.27 18.77
N PRO A 335 0.08 -3.05 19.30
CA PRO A 335 -1.26 -2.47 19.40
C PRO A 335 -1.89 -2.26 18.02
N GLU A 336 -3.19 -2.54 17.93
CA GLU A 336 -4.02 -2.34 16.73
C GLU A 336 -3.88 -0.94 16.12
N ALA A 337 -3.90 0.10 16.97
CA ALA A 337 -3.76 1.50 16.57
C ALA A 337 -2.40 1.85 15.95
N ASN A 338 -1.39 0.98 16.08
CA ASN A 338 -0.05 1.16 15.54
C ASN A 338 0.22 0.26 14.31
N TYR A 339 -0.81 -0.42 13.77
CA TYR A 339 -0.68 -1.35 12.66
C TYR A 339 -0.02 -0.72 11.42
N GLU A 340 -0.53 0.42 10.92
CA GLU A 340 -0.01 1.08 9.71
C GLU A 340 1.49 1.42 9.84
N TYR A 341 1.90 1.94 11.01
CA TYR A 341 3.29 2.28 11.32
C TYR A 341 4.21 1.05 11.23
N TRP A 342 3.84 -0.06 11.86
CA TRP A 342 4.62 -1.29 11.83
C TRP A 342 4.60 -1.96 10.45
N ALA A 343 3.45 -1.99 9.79
CA ALA A 343 3.34 -2.49 8.41
C ALA A 343 4.29 -1.73 7.46
N SER A 344 4.37 -0.41 7.59
CA SER A 344 5.29 0.43 6.81
C SER A 344 6.78 0.15 7.05
N LYS A 345 7.16 -0.52 8.16
CA LYS A 345 8.54 -0.94 8.45
C LYS A 345 8.87 -2.30 7.83
N PHE A 346 7.97 -3.28 7.96
CA PHE A 346 8.12 -4.61 7.36
C PHE A 346 8.14 -4.51 5.82
N ILE A 347 7.24 -3.71 5.22
CA ILE A 347 7.24 -3.41 3.78
C ILE A 347 8.51 -2.66 3.35
N ALA A 348 9.05 -1.77 4.19
CA ALA A 348 10.35 -1.11 3.95
C ALA A 348 11.58 -2.00 4.22
N LYS A 349 11.35 -3.27 4.57
CA LYS A 349 12.34 -4.37 4.54
C LYS A 349 11.93 -5.44 3.51
N ASN A 350 11.09 -5.06 2.55
CA ASN A 350 10.57 -5.87 1.45
C ASN A 350 9.77 -7.13 1.84
N PHE A 351 9.29 -7.23 3.08
CA PHE A 351 8.38 -8.30 3.48
C PHE A 351 6.95 -8.02 3.00
N LYS A 352 6.29 -9.06 2.50
CA LYS A 352 4.83 -9.08 2.28
C LYS A 352 4.12 -9.19 3.63
N ILE A 353 2.92 -8.61 3.73
CA ILE A 353 2.16 -8.53 4.99
C ILE A 353 0.73 -8.98 4.79
N ALA A 354 0.31 -10.01 5.50
CA ALA A 354 -1.09 -10.45 5.57
C ALA A 354 -1.78 -9.82 6.79
N ARG A 355 -2.91 -9.14 6.59
CA ARG A 355 -3.78 -8.63 7.67
C ARG A 355 -4.97 -9.55 7.88
N VAL A 356 -5.05 -10.15 9.07
CA VAL A 356 -6.09 -11.11 9.43
C VAL A 356 -6.93 -10.55 10.58
N ASP A 357 -8.16 -10.13 10.27
CA ASP A 357 -9.01 -9.37 11.19
C ASP A 357 -10.11 -10.25 11.82
N GLN A 358 -10.68 -9.79 12.94
CA GLN A 358 -11.78 -10.45 13.63
C GLN A 358 -13.14 -10.00 13.06
N LEU A 359 -13.77 -10.83 12.23
CA LEU A 359 -15.05 -10.52 11.59
C LEU A 359 -16.27 -10.48 12.53
N GLU A 360 -16.11 -10.93 13.79
CA GLU A 360 -17.23 -11.14 14.71
C GLU A 360 -17.05 -10.35 16.01
N SER A 361 -18.05 -9.55 16.37
CA SER A 361 -18.08 -8.87 17.66
C SER A 361 -18.27 -9.86 18.81
N ALA A 362 -17.79 -9.51 20.01
CA ALA A 362 -17.98 -10.34 21.21
C ALA A 362 -19.46 -10.66 21.51
N LEU A 363 -20.38 -9.75 21.20
CA LEU A 363 -21.83 -9.97 21.34
C LEU A 363 -22.37 -10.96 20.29
N SER A 364 -21.93 -10.83 19.03
CA SER A 364 -22.26 -11.77 17.95
C SER A 364 -21.80 -13.19 18.32
N LYS A 365 -20.59 -13.29 18.89
CA LYS A 365 -19.99 -14.53 19.39
C LYS A 365 -20.76 -15.10 20.59
N GLU A 366 -21.14 -14.28 21.57
CA GLU A 366 -22.02 -14.68 22.69
C GLU A 366 -23.42 -15.14 22.26
N MET A 367 -23.91 -14.69 21.09
CA MET A 367 -25.17 -15.18 20.53
C MET A 367 -24.99 -16.55 19.87
N ARG A 368 -23.92 -16.75 19.08
CA ARG A 368 -23.59 -18.09 18.54
C ARG A 368 -23.26 -19.10 19.63
N ASP A 369 -22.48 -18.72 20.65
CA ASP A 369 -22.06 -19.62 21.74
C ASP A 369 -23.24 -20.23 22.54
N LYS A 370 -24.45 -19.65 22.42
CA LYS A 370 -25.70 -20.15 23.01
C LYS A 370 -26.46 -21.13 22.10
N ILE A 371 -26.15 -21.13 20.80
CA ILE A 371 -26.76 -21.98 19.77
C ILE A 371 -25.85 -23.17 19.44
N SER A 372 -24.54 -22.93 19.36
CA SER A 372 -23.53 -23.94 19.05
C SER A 372 -23.22 -24.87 20.23
N LYS A 373 -23.09 -26.16 19.93
CA LYS A 373 -22.70 -27.20 20.88
C LYS A 373 -21.21 -27.57 20.82
N THR A 374 -20.50 -27.22 19.75
CA THR A 374 -19.10 -27.66 19.56
C THR A 374 -18.09 -26.80 20.34
N LYS A 375 -16.81 -27.21 20.35
CA LYS A 375 -15.71 -26.41 20.93
C LYS A 375 -15.02 -25.48 19.91
N GLU A 376 -15.12 -25.77 18.62
CA GLU A 376 -14.35 -25.05 17.59
C GLU A 376 -15.07 -23.75 17.17
N GLU A 377 -16.40 -23.78 17.06
CA GLU A 377 -17.25 -22.60 16.81
C GLU A 377 -17.22 -21.56 17.96
N LYS A 378 -16.66 -21.93 19.12
CA LYS A 378 -16.49 -21.07 20.31
C LYS A 378 -15.23 -20.20 20.27
N VAL A 379 -14.53 -20.15 19.14
CA VAL A 379 -13.51 -19.13 18.84
C VAL A 379 -14.12 -18.09 17.89
N VAL A 380 -13.78 -16.81 18.12
CA VAL A 380 -14.16 -15.70 17.22
C VAL A 380 -13.56 -15.96 15.83
N ARG A 381 -14.36 -15.93 14.76
CA ARG A 381 -13.90 -16.12 13.37
C ARG A 381 -12.91 -15.02 12.97
N ARG A 382 -11.91 -15.42 12.20
CA ARG A 382 -10.88 -14.56 11.61
C ARG A 382 -10.66 -14.95 10.17
N GLU A 383 -10.45 -13.96 9.32
CA GLU A 383 -10.16 -14.17 7.90
C GLU A 383 -9.12 -13.18 7.40
N LEU A 384 -8.41 -13.59 6.34
CA LEU A 384 -7.49 -12.74 5.61
C LEU A 384 -8.27 -11.65 4.88
N VAL A 385 -8.15 -10.41 5.34
CA VAL A 385 -8.85 -9.25 4.75
C VAL A 385 -8.05 -8.64 3.61
N GLN A 386 -6.71 -8.58 3.75
CA GLN A 386 -5.83 -8.00 2.74
C GLN A 386 -4.41 -8.58 2.86
N VAL A 387 -3.70 -8.70 1.73
CA VAL A 387 -2.24 -8.81 1.72
C VAL A 387 -1.65 -7.56 1.06
N LEU A 388 -0.59 -7.02 1.65
CA LEU A 388 0.14 -5.84 1.19
C LEU A 388 1.56 -6.22 0.76
N THR A 389 1.96 -5.79 -0.44
CA THR A 389 3.33 -5.95 -0.97
C THR A 389 3.95 -4.57 -1.24
N SER A 390 5.25 -4.52 -1.54
CA SER A 390 5.92 -3.27 -1.96
C SER A 390 5.49 -2.77 -3.35
N GLY A 391 4.78 -3.59 -4.14
CA GLY A 391 4.22 -3.25 -5.46
C GLY A 391 2.72 -2.94 -5.47
N THR A 392 1.96 -3.28 -4.43
CA THR A 392 0.48 -3.21 -4.39
C THR A 392 -0.09 -2.28 -3.31
N LEU A 393 0.63 -1.20 -2.98
CA LEU A 393 0.26 -0.29 -1.89
C LEU A 393 -0.95 0.58 -2.23
N VAL A 394 -2.01 0.49 -1.42
CA VAL A 394 -3.22 1.35 -1.51
C VAL A 394 -3.46 2.25 -0.28
N ASN A 395 -2.82 1.95 0.86
CA ASN A 395 -3.08 2.62 2.13
C ASN A 395 -2.14 3.83 2.31
N GLU A 396 -2.70 5.04 2.40
CA GLU A 396 -1.95 6.30 2.47
C GLU A 396 -0.91 6.34 3.60
N GLY A 397 -1.24 5.85 4.80
CA GLY A 397 -0.30 5.76 5.93
C GLY A 397 0.92 4.85 5.73
N ILE A 398 0.97 4.12 4.61
CA ILE A 398 2.06 3.22 4.20
C ILE A 398 2.78 3.74 2.94
N ILE A 399 2.10 4.51 2.08
CA ILE A 399 2.66 5.07 0.84
C ILE A 399 3.57 6.25 1.16
N LYS A 400 4.89 6.03 1.04
CA LYS A 400 5.93 7.04 1.33
C LYS A 400 6.36 7.87 0.12
N SER A 401 5.78 7.65 -1.06
CA SER A 401 6.19 8.29 -2.31
C SER A 401 4.99 8.79 -3.12
N GLU A 402 5.12 9.99 -3.67
CA GLU A 402 4.17 10.59 -4.62
C GLU A 402 4.20 9.88 -5.99
N MET A 403 5.32 9.24 -6.33
CA MET A 403 5.49 8.50 -7.57
C MET A 403 4.72 7.17 -7.54
N SER A 404 4.35 6.67 -8.71
CA SER A 404 3.73 5.36 -8.89
C SER A 404 4.64 4.21 -8.45
N THR A 405 4.02 3.15 -7.94
CA THR A 405 4.67 1.87 -7.64
C THR A 405 3.94 0.77 -8.40
N TYR A 406 4.61 0.15 -9.36
CA TYR A 406 3.97 -0.81 -10.26
C TYR A 406 4.21 -2.26 -9.86
N CYS A 407 3.15 -3.07 -9.96
CA CYS A 407 3.20 -4.53 -10.01
C CYS A 407 2.96 -4.96 -11.47
N MET A 408 3.74 -5.91 -12.00
CA MET A 408 3.77 -6.24 -13.44
C MET A 408 3.80 -7.77 -13.68
N ALA A 409 2.85 -8.28 -14.45
CA ALA A 409 2.84 -9.65 -14.96
C ALA A 409 3.44 -9.72 -16.37
N ILE A 410 4.30 -10.71 -16.63
CA ILE A 410 4.97 -10.93 -17.92
C ILE A 410 4.73 -12.37 -18.38
N LYS A 411 4.24 -12.53 -19.61
CA LYS A 411 4.13 -13.79 -20.36
C LYS A 411 5.11 -13.75 -21.54
N GLU A 412 6.06 -14.67 -21.60
CA GLU A 412 6.99 -14.83 -22.72
C GLU A 412 6.51 -15.95 -23.65
N ASP A 413 6.67 -15.79 -24.96
CA ASP A 413 6.47 -16.85 -25.95
C ASP A 413 7.64 -16.79 -26.93
N TYR A 414 8.21 -17.93 -27.29
CA TYR A 414 9.41 -18.00 -28.13
C TYR A 414 9.20 -18.96 -29.29
N LYS A 415 8.92 -18.39 -30.46
CA LYS A 415 8.51 -19.11 -31.66
C LYS A 415 9.74 -19.58 -32.42
N MET A 416 10.10 -20.86 -32.20
CA MET A 416 11.22 -21.56 -32.85
C MET A 416 11.30 -21.21 -34.35
N ASP A 417 10.17 -21.39 -35.05
CA ASP A 417 10.03 -21.29 -36.51
C ASP A 417 10.39 -19.91 -37.09
N LYS A 418 10.43 -18.86 -36.26
CA LYS A 418 10.70 -17.49 -36.67
C LYS A 418 11.92 -16.86 -35.99
N SER A 419 12.54 -17.53 -35.01
CA SER A 419 13.52 -16.91 -34.09
C SER A 419 13.02 -15.61 -33.43
N GLN A 420 11.71 -15.47 -33.26
CA GLN A 420 11.06 -14.27 -32.70
C GLN A 420 10.52 -14.55 -31.29
N ILE A 421 10.73 -13.59 -30.40
CA ILE A 421 10.19 -13.60 -29.04
C ILE A 421 8.98 -12.67 -29.01
N CYS A 422 7.89 -13.10 -28.39
CA CYS A 422 6.69 -12.28 -28.18
C CYS A 422 6.48 -12.10 -26.67
N PHE A 423 6.16 -10.88 -26.25
CA PHE A 423 5.79 -10.58 -24.87
C PHE A 423 4.35 -10.06 -24.79
N GLY A 424 3.59 -10.62 -23.85
CA GLY A 424 2.41 -9.99 -23.30
C GLY A 424 2.73 -9.49 -21.90
N VAL A 425 2.45 -8.22 -21.62
CA VAL A 425 2.74 -7.60 -20.32
C VAL A 425 1.53 -6.81 -19.85
N CYS A 426 1.15 -7.00 -18.58
CA CYS A 426 0.15 -6.20 -17.92
C CYS A 426 0.71 -5.66 -16.60
N PHE A 427 0.56 -4.37 -16.34
CA PHE A 427 1.04 -3.75 -15.10
C PHE A 427 0.04 -2.74 -14.54
N ILE A 428 0.05 -2.57 -13.21
CA ILE A 428 -0.89 -1.73 -12.48
C ILE A 428 -0.16 -0.84 -11.48
N ASP A 429 -0.54 0.44 -11.38
CA ASP A 429 -0.34 1.20 -10.14
C ASP A 429 -1.54 0.94 -9.24
N ALA A 430 -1.39 0.05 -8.27
CA ALA A 430 -2.48 -0.33 -7.36
C ALA A 430 -3.04 0.87 -6.57
N SER A 431 -2.24 1.91 -6.32
CA SER A 431 -2.68 3.10 -5.58
C SER A 431 -3.70 3.96 -6.34
N VAL A 432 -3.76 3.80 -7.67
CA VAL A 432 -4.72 4.46 -8.57
C VAL A 432 -5.71 3.45 -9.16
N GLY A 433 -5.34 2.17 -9.25
CA GLY A 433 -6.13 1.14 -9.95
C GLY A 433 -6.09 1.28 -11.47
N HIS A 434 -5.07 1.95 -12.00
CA HIS A 434 -4.85 2.14 -13.44
C HIS A 434 -4.00 0.99 -13.99
N PHE A 435 -4.61 0.17 -14.85
CA PHE A 435 -3.99 -0.97 -15.52
C PHE A 435 -3.49 -0.56 -16.92
N ASN A 436 -2.30 -1.03 -17.27
CA ASN A 436 -1.68 -0.87 -18.57
C ASN A 436 -1.46 -2.24 -19.19
N ILE A 437 -1.97 -2.45 -20.41
CA ILE A 437 -1.81 -3.69 -21.18
C ILE A 437 -0.92 -3.39 -22.39
N THR A 438 0.05 -4.26 -22.68
CA THR A 438 0.87 -4.16 -23.89
C THR A 438 1.21 -5.52 -24.49
N TYR A 439 1.39 -5.55 -25.81
CA TYR A 439 1.92 -6.66 -26.58
C TYR A 439 3.01 -6.15 -27.51
N PHE A 440 4.12 -6.87 -27.59
CA PHE A 440 5.14 -6.61 -28.60
C PHE A 440 5.95 -7.87 -28.94
N GLU A 441 6.29 -8.02 -30.22
CA GLU A 441 7.40 -8.87 -30.66
C GLU A 441 8.72 -8.16 -30.34
N ASP A 442 9.73 -8.86 -29.83
CA ASP A 442 11.02 -8.28 -29.41
C ASP A 442 12.21 -9.00 -30.06
N ASP A 443 13.39 -8.39 -29.98
CA ASP A 443 14.63 -8.97 -30.49
C ASP A 443 15.28 -9.96 -29.51
N PHE A 444 16.35 -10.64 -29.96
CA PHE A 444 17.10 -11.61 -29.15
C PHE A 444 17.77 -10.99 -27.89
N ILE A 445 17.94 -9.67 -27.84
CA ILE A 445 18.52 -8.95 -26.71
C ILE A 445 17.41 -8.47 -25.74
N ARG A 446 16.14 -8.52 -26.19
CA ARG A 446 14.92 -8.01 -25.54
C ARG A 446 14.98 -6.49 -25.30
N THR A 447 15.36 -5.74 -26.34
CA THR A 447 15.52 -4.28 -26.30
C THR A 447 14.22 -3.56 -25.89
N LYS A 448 13.05 -4.02 -26.33
CA LYS A 448 11.76 -3.39 -25.97
C LYS A 448 11.36 -3.69 -24.54
N LEU A 449 11.58 -4.91 -24.06
CA LEU A 449 11.36 -5.26 -22.65
C LEU A 449 12.31 -4.49 -21.73
N HIS A 450 13.60 -4.37 -22.07
CA HIS A 450 14.56 -3.55 -21.31
C HIS A 450 14.13 -2.08 -21.24
N THR A 451 13.59 -1.56 -22.34
CA THR A 451 13.01 -0.21 -22.43
C THR A 451 11.80 -0.08 -21.50
N LEU A 452 10.81 -0.97 -21.59
CA LEU A 452 9.63 -0.97 -20.72
C LEU A 452 9.98 -1.07 -19.23
N ILE A 453 10.87 -2.00 -18.86
CA ILE A 453 11.31 -2.17 -17.46
C ILE A 453 12.07 -0.93 -16.95
N THR A 454 12.84 -0.26 -17.81
CA THR A 454 13.55 0.99 -17.46
C THR A 454 12.61 2.20 -17.36
N GLN A 455 11.57 2.29 -18.20
CA GLN A 455 10.54 3.33 -18.14
C GLN A 455 9.63 3.19 -16.91
N ILE A 456 9.14 1.97 -16.64
CA ILE A 456 8.13 1.71 -15.60
C ILE A 456 8.76 1.47 -14.23
N ARG A 457 9.92 0.81 -14.16
CA ARG A 457 10.59 0.37 -12.92
C ARG A 457 9.64 -0.35 -11.93
N PRO A 458 9.04 -1.49 -12.32
CA PRO A 458 8.17 -2.25 -11.43
C PRO A 458 8.89 -2.65 -10.13
N LYS A 459 8.20 -2.56 -9.00
CA LYS A 459 8.69 -3.05 -7.71
C LYS A 459 8.42 -4.54 -7.51
N GLU A 460 7.42 -5.05 -8.20
CA GLU A 460 7.01 -6.45 -8.10
C GLU A 460 6.70 -7.02 -9.49
N LEU A 461 7.21 -8.21 -9.75
CA LEU A 461 6.97 -9.00 -10.95
C LEU A 461 6.14 -10.24 -10.63
N ILE A 462 5.33 -10.66 -11.59
CA ILE A 462 4.59 -11.91 -11.61
C ILE A 462 4.99 -12.66 -12.88
N LEU A 463 5.61 -13.82 -12.71
CA LEU A 463 6.23 -14.60 -13.78
C LEU A 463 5.69 -16.03 -13.73
N GLU A 464 5.42 -16.63 -14.89
CA GLU A 464 5.01 -18.03 -14.97
C GLU A 464 6.21 -18.96 -14.74
N LYS A 465 6.09 -19.88 -13.78
CA LYS A 465 7.16 -20.82 -13.40
C LYS A 465 7.48 -21.77 -14.55
N GLY A 466 8.66 -21.58 -15.16
CA GLY A 466 9.19 -22.40 -16.27
C GLY A 466 8.98 -21.82 -17.68
N ASN A 467 8.26 -20.70 -17.81
CA ASN A 467 8.01 -20.04 -19.09
C ASN A 467 9.10 -19.03 -19.48
N VAL A 468 9.49 -18.17 -18.53
CA VAL A 468 10.40 -17.05 -18.77
C VAL A 468 11.83 -17.55 -19.01
N THR A 469 12.45 -17.12 -20.10
CA THR A 469 13.75 -17.64 -20.53
C THR A 469 14.91 -17.17 -19.65
N PRO A 470 16.03 -17.91 -19.55
CA PRO A 470 17.19 -17.51 -18.72
C PRO A 470 17.79 -16.16 -19.09
N GLN A 471 17.73 -15.77 -20.38
CA GLN A 471 18.18 -14.47 -20.86
C GLN A 471 17.26 -13.34 -20.35
N THR A 472 15.93 -13.53 -20.43
CA THR A 472 14.95 -12.60 -19.87
C THR A 472 15.09 -12.48 -18.35
N ILE A 473 15.27 -13.60 -17.62
CA ILE A 473 15.54 -13.58 -16.17
C ILE A 473 16.82 -12.80 -15.84
N LYS A 474 17.89 -12.96 -16.64
CA LYS A 474 19.16 -12.22 -16.47
C LYS A 474 18.97 -10.72 -16.73
N LEU A 475 18.20 -10.33 -17.74
CA LEU A 475 17.84 -8.93 -18.03
C LEU A 475 17.07 -8.31 -16.85
N LEU A 476 16.04 -9.00 -16.35
CA LEU A 476 15.23 -8.52 -15.24
C LEU A 476 16.09 -8.30 -13.98
N LYS A 477 16.95 -9.27 -13.62
CA LYS A 477 17.89 -9.13 -12.50
C LYS A 477 18.91 -8.00 -12.70
N ASN A 478 19.41 -7.83 -13.92
CA ASN A 478 20.41 -6.80 -14.24
C ASN A 478 19.80 -5.41 -14.56
N SER A 479 18.49 -5.21 -14.37
CA SER A 479 17.80 -3.98 -14.79
C SER A 479 18.18 -2.72 -14.00
N GLY A 480 18.85 -2.84 -12.86
CA GLY A 480 19.14 -1.71 -11.96
C GLY A 480 17.94 -1.32 -11.09
N ILE A 481 17.14 -2.30 -10.69
CA ILE A 481 16.00 -2.17 -9.77
C ILE A 481 16.32 -2.98 -8.52
N ASN A 482 16.91 -2.33 -7.53
CA ASN A 482 17.14 -2.92 -6.21
C ASN A 482 15.79 -3.23 -5.55
N GLU A 483 15.75 -4.26 -4.69
CA GLU A 483 14.55 -4.67 -3.92
C GLU A 483 13.35 -5.15 -4.77
N MET A 484 13.52 -5.49 -6.06
CA MET A 484 12.43 -6.02 -6.89
C MET A 484 11.98 -7.40 -6.40
N ILE A 485 10.69 -7.55 -6.05
CA ILE A 485 10.08 -8.85 -5.70
C ILE A 485 9.76 -9.61 -6.99
N CYS A 486 10.14 -10.88 -7.09
CA CYS A 486 9.78 -11.76 -8.22
C CYS A 486 8.90 -12.92 -7.74
N ASN A 487 7.61 -12.90 -8.09
CA ASN A 487 6.68 -13.98 -7.81
C ASN A 487 6.67 -14.99 -8.97
N PHE A 488 7.15 -16.20 -8.75
CA PHE A 488 7.00 -17.31 -9.70
C PHE A 488 5.74 -18.11 -9.37
N ILE A 489 4.75 -18.08 -10.26
CA ILE A 489 3.41 -18.65 -10.03
C ILE A 489 3.15 -19.83 -10.98
N LYS A 490 2.30 -20.79 -10.58
CA LYS A 490 2.15 -22.09 -11.28
C LYS A 490 1.47 -21.92 -12.66
N PRO A 491 1.99 -22.52 -13.74
CA PRO A 491 1.46 -22.36 -15.10
C PRO A 491 0.03 -22.90 -15.24
N ASN A 492 -0.80 -22.21 -16.02
CA ASN A 492 -2.23 -22.46 -16.30
C ASN A 492 -3.20 -22.45 -15.09
N ILE A 493 -2.73 -22.82 -13.89
CA ILE A 493 -3.51 -22.88 -12.64
C ILE A 493 -3.57 -21.50 -11.97
N GLU A 494 -2.43 -20.81 -11.93
CA GLU A 494 -2.27 -19.49 -11.29
C GLU A 494 -1.93 -18.43 -12.34
N PHE A 495 -0.98 -18.71 -13.23
CA PHE A 495 -0.82 -17.92 -14.45
C PHE A 495 -1.85 -18.39 -15.48
N TRP A 496 -3.04 -17.80 -15.45
CA TRP A 496 -4.13 -18.12 -16.35
C TRP A 496 -3.75 -17.93 -17.83
N ASN A 497 -4.32 -18.77 -18.70
CA ASN A 497 -4.25 -18.56 -20.15
C ASN A 497 -5.35 -17.58 -20.60
N GLU A 498 -5.43 -17.29 -21.89
CA GLU A 498 -6.43 -16.37 -22.44
C GLU A 498 -7.87 -16.84 -22.13
N GLN A 499 -8.18 -18.13 -22.32
CA GLN A 499 -9.52 -18.70 -22.12
C GLN A 499 -9.98 -18.70 -20.66
N THR A 500 -9.10 -19.06 -19.72
CA THR A 500 -9.44 -19.03 -18.28
C THR A 500 -9.50 -17.60 -17.76
N THR A 501 -8.71 -16.68 -18.32
CA THR A 501 -8.83 -15.23 -18.03
C THR A 501 -10.18 -14.67 -18.45
N GLU A 502 -10.64 -14.96 -19.68
CA GLU A 502 -11.97 -14.52 -20.13
C GLU A 502 -13.09 -15.06 -19.24
N SER A 503 -13.02 -16.37 -18.95
CA SER A 503 -13.98 -17.07 -18.10
C SER A 503 -14.05 -16.48 -16.70
N GLU A 504 -12.89 -16.25 -16.05
CA GLU A 504 -12.81 -15.66 -14.72
C GLU A 504 -13.28 -14.19 -14.71
N ILE A 505 -12.93 -13.36 -15.70
CA ILE A 505 -13.41 -11.97 -15.75
C ILE A 505 -14.95 -11.91 -15.78
N LEU A 506 -15.60 -12.78 -16.57
CA LEU A 506 -17.06 -12.89 -16.61
C LEU A 506 -17.64 -13.48 -15.30
N MET A 507 -17.05 -14.55 -14.76
CA MET A 507 -17.56 -15.22 -13.56
C MET A 507 -17.45 -14.36 -12.28
N ASN A 508 -16.41 -13.52 -12.16
CA ASN A 508 -16.25 -12.64 -11.00
C ASN A 508 -17.09 -11.35 -11.10
N GLY A 509 -17.62 -11.02 -12.28
CA GLY A 509 -18.51 -9.87 -12.50
C GLY A 509 -17.84 -8.51 -12.28
N TYR A 510 -16.64 -8.30 -12.82
CA TYR A 510 -15.87 -7.06 -12.61
C TYR A 510 -16.43 -5.84 -13.38
N PHE A 511 -17.25 -6.04 -14.40
CA PHE A 511 -17.78 -4.99 -15.28
C PHE A 511 -19.30 -5.09 -15.40
N GLU A 512 -19.97 -3.97 -15.73
CA GLU A 512 -21.43 -3.93 -15.82
C GLU A 512 -21.96 -4.73 -17.02
N ASN A 513 -22.85 -5.68 -16.75
CA ASN A 513 -23.28 -6.74 -17.68
C ASN A 513 -22.14 -7.70 -18.03
N ASN A 514 -22.40 -9.01 -17.92
CA ASN A 514 -21.40 -10.07 -18.11
C ASN A 514 -21.15 -10.38 -19.61
N ASP A 515 -20.92 -9.34 -20.42
CA ASP A 515 -20.68 -9.39 -21.86
C ASP A 515 -19.29 -8.82 -22.20
N TYR A 516 -18.60 -9.40 -23.19
CA TYR A 516 -17.32 -8.88 -23.69
C TYR A 516 -17.39 -7.43 -24.22
N LYS A 517 -18.59 -6.93 -24.52
CA LYS A 517 -18.83 -5.59 -25.10
C LYS A 517 -18.81 -4.46 -24.06
N SER A 518 -19.04 -4.77 -22.77
CA SER A 518 -18.96 -3.78 -21.68
C SER A 518 -17.54 -3.59 -21.14
N TRP A 519 -16.61 -4.45 -21.55
CA TRP A 519 -15.22 -4.39 -21.10
C TRP A 519 -14.54 -3.10 -21.60
N PRO A 520 -13.60 -2.54 -20.82
CA PRO A 520 -12.73 -1.45 -21.28
C PRO A 520 -12.08 -1.72 -22.64
N SER A 521 -11.92 -0.71 -23.48
CA SER A 521 -11.44 -0.84 -24.86
C SER A 521 -10.06 -1.51 -24.98
N ALA A 522 -9.16 -1.25 -24.02
CA ALA A 522 -7.87 -1.92 -23.95
C ALA A 522 -7.98 -3.42 -23.66
N LEU A 523 -8.96 -3.85 -22.85
CA LEU A 523 -9.25 -5.27 -22.60
C LEU A 523 -9.94 -5.93 -23.80
N GLN A 524 -10.84 -5.23 -24.51
CA GLN A 524 -11.40 -5.74 -25.76
C GLN A 524 -10.29 -6.00 -26.79
N LYS A 525 -9.37 -5.03 -26.99
CA LYS A 525 -8.18 -5.17 -27.83
C LYS A 525 -7.24 -6.28 -27.35
N ALA A 526 -7.12 -6.52 -26.04
CA ALA A 526 -6.25 -7.57 -25.51
C ALA A 526 -6.69 -8.99 -25.94
N ARG A 527 -7.96 -9.19 -26.33
CA ARG A 527 -8.47 -10.47 -26.85
C ARG A 527 -7.80 -10.90 -28.16
N ASP A 528 -7.39 -9.93 -28.98
CA ASP A 528 -6.65 -10.19 -30.23
C ASP A 528 -5.20 -10.66 -29.97
N TYR A 529 -4.71 -10.58 -28.73
CA TYR A 529 -3.33 -10.88 -28.33
C TYR A 529 -3.29 -11.83 -27.12
N PRO A 530 -3.37 -13.16 -27.31
CA PRO A 530 -3.47 -14.14 -26.23
C PRO A 530 -2.45 -14.00 -25.09
N LEU A 531 -1.20 -13.61 -25.40
CA LEU A 531 -0.17 -13.37 -24.38
C LEU A 531 -0.50 -12.18 -23.47
N ALA A 532 -1.06 -11.10 -24.04
CA ALA A 532 -1.46 -9.92 -23.29
C ALA A 532 -2.64 -10.26 -22.37
N LEU A 533 -3.64 -11.02 -22.86
CA LEU A 533 -4.75 -11.46 -22.03
C LEU A 533 -4.31 -12.47 -20.95
N SER A 534 -3.40 -13.40 -21.26
CA SER A 534 -2.78 -14.28 -20.24
C SER A 534 -2.02 -13.48 -19.17
N SER A 535 -1.31 -12.40 -19.54
CA SER A 535 -0.63 -11.53 -18.57
C SER A 535 -1.60 -10.73 -17.69
N VAL A 536 -2.75 -10.30 -18.24
CA VAL A 536 -3.88 -9.78 -17.43
C VAL A 536 -4.36 -10.85 -16.45
N GLY A 537 -4.51 -12.10 -16.91
CA GLY A 537 -4.89 -13.23 -16.08
C GLY A 537 -3.99 -13.48 -14.88
N GLY A 538 -2.68 -13.58 -15.11
CA GLY A 538 -1.69 -13.74 -14.03
C GLY A 538 -1.70 -12.58 -13.03
N LEU A 539 -1.94 -11.35 -13.48
CA LEU A 539 -2.09 -10.18 -12.60
C LEU A 539 -3.39 -10.21 -11.79
N ILE A 540 -4.54 -10.50 -12.42
CA ILE A 540 -5.84 -10.58 -11.74
C ILE A 540 -5.87 -11.74 -10.74
N TRP A 541 -5.32 -12.91 -11.09
CA TRP A 541 -5.15 -14.02 -10.14
C TRP A 541 -4.36 -13.58 -8.92
N TYR A 542 -3.23 -12.87 -9.11
CA TYR A 542 -2.43 -12.39 -8.00
C TYR A 542 -3.21 -11.40 -7.12
N LEU A 543 -3.86 -10.38 -7.70
CA LEU A 543 -4.70 -9.44 -6.96
C LEU A 543 -5.86 -10.14 -6.20
N LYS A 544 -6.38 -11.26 -6.72
CA LYS A 544 -7.41 -12.11 -6.10
C LYS A 544 -6.87 -12.95 -4.92
N THR A 545 -5.58 -13.28 -4.92
CA THR A 545 -4.90 -13.77 -3.70
C THR A 545 -4.75 -12.67 -2.65
N LEU A 546 -4.40 -11.44 -3.06
CA LEU A 546 -4.19 -10.30 -2.16
C LEU A 546 -5.49 -9.69 -1.58
N LYS A 547 -6.66 -10.09 -2.11
CA LYS A 547 -8.01 -9.55 -1.80
C LYS A 547 -8.26 -8.13 -2.31
N MET A 548 -7.70 -7.82 -3.48
CA MET A 548 -7.73 -6.47 -4.07
C MET A 548 -8.22 -6.48 -5.53
N ASP A 549 -8.52 -7.65 -6.10
CA ASP A 549 -9.07 -7.81 -7.46
C ASP A 549 -10.37 -7.02 -7.64
N LYS A 550 -11.34 -7.19 -6.74
CA LYS A 550 -12.66 -6.57 -6.90
C LYS A 550 -12.63 -5.05 -6.82
N THR A 551 -11.83 -4.47 -5.92
CA THR A 551 -11.74 -3.02 -5.74
C THR A 551 -10.93 -2.33 -6.84
N LEU A 552 -10.02 -3.03 -7.50
CA LEU A 552 -9.18 -2.49 -8.57
C LEU A 552 -9.81 -2.71 -9.95
N CYS A 553 -10.26 -3.92 -10.28
CA CYS A 553 -10.80 -4.22 -11.62
C CYS A 553 -12.11 -3.46 -11.92
N THR A 554 -12.97 -3.28 -10.92
CA THR A 554 -14.26 -2.56 -11.08
C THR A 554 -14.13 -1.05 -11.31
N LEU A 555 -12.91 -0.49 -11.27
CA LEU A 555 -12.67 0.89 -11.72
C LEU A 555 -12.76 1.04 -13.25
N GLY A 556 -12.67 -0.04 -14.03
CA GLY A 556 -12.68 0.00 -15.49
C GLY A 556 -11.47 0.68 -16.14
N ASN A 557 -10.50 1.14 -15.34
CA ASN A 557 -9.37 1.95 -15.80
C ASN A 557 -8.25 1.07 -16.40
N PHE A 558 -8.46 0.63 -17.64
CA PHE A 558 -7.49 -0.14 -18.42
C PHE A 558 -7.11 0.61 -19.71
N GLU A 559 -5.82 0.88 -19.90
CA GLU A 559 -5.25 1.55 -21.07
C GLU A 559 -4.30 0.62 -21.85
N TRP A 560 -4.15 0.87 -23.15
CA TRP A 560 -3.17 0.17 -23.99
C TRP A 560 -1.85 0.94 -24.04
N TYR A 561 -0.80 0.38 -23.45
CA TYR A 561 0.53 0.99 -23.42
C TYR A 561 1.35 0.61 -24.65
N ASP A 562 2.00 1.58 -25.28
CA ASP A 562 3.10 1.37 -26.23
C ASP A 562 4.39 1.89 -25.59
N PRO A 563 5.40 1.04 -25.31
CA PRO A 563 6.68 1.49 -24.75
C PRO A 563 7.58 2.25 -25.73
N ILE A 564 7.23 2.32 -27.01
CA ILE A 564 8.04 2.92 -28.09
C ILE A 564 7.40 4.17 -28.68
N GLN A 565 6.06 4.20 -28.78
CA GLN A 565 5.26 5.33 -29.30
C GLN A 565 5.76 5.88 -30.65
N LYS A 566 6.11 4.97 -31.58
CA LYS A 566 6.94 5.24 -32.79
C LYS A 566 6.50 6.42 -33.66
N THR A 567 5.20 6.75 -33.66
CA THR A 567 4.58 7.77 -34.51
C THR A 567 4.50 9.15 -33.86
N SER A 568 4.13 9.22 -32.58
CA SER A 568 3.90 10.47 -31.85
C SER A 568 5.14 11.05 -31.16
N SER A 569 6.09 10.19 -30.79
CA SER A 569 7.07 10.50 -29.76
C SER A 569 8.51 10.20 -30.21
N LEU A 570 9.48 10.82 -29.53
CA LEU A 570 10.89 10.50 -29.65
C LEU A 570 11.17 9.18 -28.94
N ILE A 571 11.74 8.21 -29.67
CA ILE A 571 12.07 6.89 -29.11
C ILE A 571 13.28 7.02 -28.19
N LEU A 572 13.08 6.82 -26.89
CA LEU A 572 14.14 6.70 -25.89
C LEU A 572 14.19 5.25 -25.39
N ASP A 573 15.21 4.50 -25.83
CA ASP A 573 15.40 3.12 -25.43
C ASP A 573 15.94 3.00 -23.98
N GLY A 574 15.86 1.80 -23.40
CA GLY A 574 16.31 1.52 -22.04
C GLY A 574 17.79 1.81 -21.78
N GLN A 575 18.67 1.78 -22.79
CA GLN A 575 20.06 2.19 -22.64
C GLN A 575 20.23 3.70 -22.70
N THR A 576 19.55 4.41 -23.62
CA THR A 576 19.56 5.88 -23.68
C THR A 576 18.99 6.50 -22.39
N LEU A 577 17.88 5.97 -21.87
CA LEU A 577 17.27 6.44 -20.60
C LEU A 577 18.22 6.34 -19.40
N LYS A 578 19.15 5.37 -19.41
CA LYS A 578 20.20 5.19 -18.40
C LYS A 578 21.40 6.09 -18.67
N ASN A 579 21.92 6.09 -19.89
CA ASN A 579 23.10 6.89 -20.28
C ASN A 579 22.89 8.40 -20.12
N LEU A 580 21.65 8.89 -20.27
CA LEU A 580 21.27 10.30 -20.06
C LEU A 580 20.78 10.60 -18.63
N GLU A 581 20.87 9.63 -17.72
CA GLU A 581 20.47 9.71 -16.30
C GLU A 581 19.09 10.37 -16.09
N ILE A 582 18.11 10.02 -16.95
CA ILE A 582 16.83 10.73 -17.01
C ILE A 582 16.00 10.51 -15.74
N PHE A 583 16.08 9.31 -15.16
CA PHE A 583 15.30 8.91 -13.97
C PHE A 583 16.13 8.46 -12.76
N ASN A 584 17.32 7.92 -13.01
CA ASN A 584 18.22 7.36 -12.01
C ASN A 584 19.65 7.65 -12.46
N ASN A 585 20.55 7.95 -11.52
CA ASN A 585 21.97 8.09 -11.81
C ASN A 585 22.66 6.71 -11.93
N SER A 586 23.89 6.72 -12.44
CA SER A 586 24.73 5.53 -12.65
C SER A 586 25.60 5.14 -11.45
N TYR A 587 25.55 5.90 -10.35
CA TYR A 587 26.46 5.78 -9.20
C TYR A 587 25.86 5.01 -8.03
N ASP A 588 24.70 5.45 -7.51
CA ASP A 588 23.95 4.79 -6.43
C ASP A 588 22.55 4.32 -6.87
N GLY A 589 22.14 4.66 -8.09
CA GLY A 589 20.80 4.37 -8.61
C GLY A 589 19.72 5.30 -8.04
N GLY A 590 20.09 6.30 -7.25
CA GLY A 590 19.23 7.33 -6.70
C GLY A 590 18.75 8.33 -7.75
N THR A 591 17.97 9.31 -7.31
CA THR A 591 17.42 10.38 -8.16
C THR A 591 18.27 11.66 -8.14
N GLU A 592 19.29 11.76 -7.30
CA GLU A 592 20.20 12.91 -7.32
C GLU A 592 21.06 12.91 -8.59
N GLY A 593 21.29 14.11 -9.16
CA GLY A 593 21.94 14.31 -10.47
C GLY A 593 21.01 14.19 -11.69
N THR A 594 19.82 13.60 -11.54
CA THR A 594 18.97 13.20 -12.68
C THR A 594 18.17 14.32 -13.33
N LEU A 595 17.80 14.13 -14.60
CA LEU A 595 16.96 15.09 -15.35
C LEU A 595 15.57 15.27 -14.71
N ILE A 596 14.93 14.19 -14.23
CA ILE A 596 13.66 14.28 -13.48
C ILE A 596 13.82 15.14 -12.22
N LYS A 597 14.92 15.03 -11.48
CA LYS A 597 15.16 15.82 -10.26
C LYS A 597 15.45 17.29 -10.56
N LEU A 598 16.09 17.58 -11.70
CA LEU A 598 16.32 18.95 -12.18
C LEU A 598 15.01 19.63 -12.60
N LEU A 599 14.20 18.98 -13.43
CA LEU A 599 13.05 19.60 -14.09
C LEU A 599 11.72 19.46 -13.35
N ASN A 600 11.52 18.44 -12.50
CA ASN A 600 10.23 18.21 -11.86
C ASN A 600 9.96 19.27 -10.77
N ARG A 601 9.21 20.31 -11.14
CA ARG A 601 8.71 21.38 -10.26
C ARG A 601 7.18 21.34 -10.12
N CYS A 602 6.55 20.21 -10.47
CA CYS A 602 5.11 20.02 -10.34
C CYS A 602 4.70 20.07 -8.85
N ILE A 603 3.59 20.76 -8.57
CA ILE A 603 3.09 20.94 -7.21
C ILE A 603 2.32 19.69 -6.75
N THR A 604 1.38 19.21 -7.56
CA THR A 604 0.50 18.09 -7.20
C THR A 604 1.16 16.73 -7.47
N PRO A 605 0.86 15.68 -6.67
CA PRO A 605 1.41 14.33 -6.87
C PRO A 605 1.09 13.73 -8.25
N PHE A 606 -0.16 13.86 -8.70
CA PHE A 606 -0.58 13.42 -10.05
C PHE A 606 0.15 14.19 -11.17
N GLY A 607 0.43 15.48 -10.97
CA GLY A 607 1.28 16.26 -11.88
C GLY A 607 2.71 15.72 -11.96
N LYS A 608 3.30 15.32 -10.82
CA LYS A 608 4.64 14.70 -10.77
C LYS A 608 4.68 13.35 -11.49
N ARG A 609 3.60 12.56 -11.40
CA ARG A 609 3.44 11.29 -12.15
C ARG A 609 3.30 11.52 -13.66
N LEU A 610 2.41 12.41 -14.09
CA LEU A 610 2.24 12.77 -15.50
C LEU A 610 3.53 13.33 -16.13
N PHE A 611 4.27 14.17 -15.40
CA PHE A 611 5.55 14.71 -15.86
C PHE A 611 6.62 13.65 -16.07
N ARG A 612 6.65 12.57 -15.26
CA ARG A 612 7.51 11.40 -15.53
C ARG A 612 7.17 10.76 -16.87
N LEU A 613 5.88 10.56 -17.18
CA LEU A 613 5.44 9.98 -18.45
C LEU A 613 5.83 10.85 -19.65
N TRP A 614 5.75 12.17 -19.52
CA TRP A 614 6.20 13.12 -20.56
C TRP A 614 7.72 13.09 -20.78
N LEU A 615 8.52 12.72 -19.78
CA LEU A 615 9.96 12.50 -19.94
C LEU A 615 10.33 11.10 -20.46
N CYS A 616 9.46 10.09 -20.28
CA CYS A 616 9.60 8.81 -20.98
C CYS A 616 9.36 8.99 -22.49
N HIS A 617 8.39 9.83 -22.85
CA HIS A 617 7.87 9.99 -24.20
C HIS A 617 7.84 11.46 -24.63
N PRO A 618 9.00 12.07 -24.99
CA PRO A 618 9.03 13.42 -25.54
C PRO A 618 8.28 13.48 -26.88
N LEU A 619 7.60 14.60 -27.16
CA LEU A 619 6.84 14.75 -28.40
C LEU A 619 7.76 14.85 -29.64
N ARG A 620 7.25 14.35 -30.78
CA ARG A 620 7.91 14.44 -32.10
C ARG A 620 7.25 15.44 -33.06
N SER A 621 5.96 15.72 -32.87
CA SER A 621 5.20 16.66 -33.71
C SER A 621 5.59 18.12 -33.39
N VAL A 622 6.05 18.87 -34.39
CA VAL A 622 6.40 20.29 -34.25
C VAL A 622 5.20 21.13 -33.78
N LYS A 623 3.99 20.79 -34.25
CA LYS A 623 2.74 21.43 -33.83
C LYS A 623 2.51 21.25 -32.33
N ASP A 624 2.60 20.01 -31.85
CA ASP A 624 2.29 19.64 -30.48
C ASP A 624 3.37 20.13 -29.50
N ILE A 625 4.63 20.24 -29.98
CA ILE A 625 5.73 20.90 -29.27
C ILE A 625 5.44 22.39 -29.12
N ASN A 626 5.08 23.09 -30.21
CA ASN A 626 4.77 24.51 -30.18
C ASN A 626 3.55 24.80 -29.29
N GLU A 627 2.48 24.01 -29.38
CA GLU A 627 1.30 24.15 -28.50
C GLU A 627 1.63 24.02 -27.00
N ARG A 628 2.70 23.28 -26.64
CA ARG A 628 3.23 23.27 -25.27
C ARG A 628 4.11 24.48 -24.95
N LEU A 629 4.89 25.00 -25.91
CA LEU A 629 5.68 26.22 -25.75
C LEU A 629 4.78 27.46 -25.58
N ASP A 630 3.75 27.60 -26.42
CA ASP A 630 2.72 28.66 -26.34
C ASP A 630 2.03 28.64 -24.95
N ALA A 631 1.72 27.44 -24.44
CA ALA A 631 1.13 27.28 -23.12
C ALA A 631 2.12 27.62 -21.98
N VAL A 632 3.42 27.41 -22.16
CA VAL A 632 4.46 27.84 -21.20
C VAL A 632 4.64 29.35 -21.26
N GLU A 633 4.61 29.97 -22.43
CA GLU A 633 4.71 31.43 -22.57
C GLU A 633 3.51 32.14 -21.92
N LEU A 634 2.28 31.65 -22.13
CA LEU A 634 1.08 32.13 -21.45
C LEU A 634 1.15 32.01 -19.92
N LEU A 635 1.87 31.01 -19.41
CA LEU A 635 2.10 30.78 -17.98
C LEU A 635 3.32 31.54 -17.41
N ASN A 636 4.00 32.37 -18.20
CA ASN A 636 5.01 33.31 -17.68
C ASN A 636 4.37 34.54 -17.01
N ASP A 637 3.08 34.83 -17.25
CA ASP A 637 2.34 35.84 -16.50
C ASP A 637 2.30 35.48 -15.00
N LEU A 638 2.99 36.30 -14.20
CA LEU A 638 3.11 36.12 -12.76
C LEU A 638 1.76 36.16 -12.03
N SER A 639 0.75 36.83 -12.57
CA SER A 639 -0.60 36.90 -11.98
C SER A 639 -1.33 35.57 -12.12
N ILE A 640 -1.50 35.09 -13.36
CA ILE A 640 -2.08 33.78 -13.72
C ILE A 640 -1.33 32.66 -13.00
N ARG A 641 0.01 32.67 -13.09
CA ARG A 641 0.88 31.68 -12.46
C ARG A 641 0.73 31.65 -10.95
N LYS A 642 0.65 32.81 -10.28
CA LYS A 642 0.46 32.84 -8.81
C LYS A 642 -0.89 32.25 -8.41
N ILE A 643 -1.97 32.58 -9.12
CA ILE A 643 -3.31 32.03 -8.84
C ILE A 643 -3.30 30.50 -8.94
N ILE A 644 -2.77 29.94 -10.03
CA ILE A 644 -2.65 28.48 -10.20
C ILE A 644 -1.80 27.85 -9.10
N ILE A 645 -0.64 28.45 -8.80
CA ILE A 645 0.28 27.92 -7.78
C ILE A 645 -0.35 27.94 -6.37
N ASP A 646 -0.99 29.04 -5.98
CA ASP A 646 -1.55 29.18 -4.63
C ASP A 646 -2.83 28.34 -4.45
N SER A 647 -3.66 28.18 -5.48
CA SER A 647 -4.77 27.22 -5.48
C SER A 647 -4.32 25.75 -5.50
N PHE A 648 -3.32 25.39 -6.31
CA PHE A 648 -2.96 23.97 -6.49
C PHE A 648 -2.05 23.43 -5.37
N LYS A 649 -1.44 24.31 -4.55
CA LYS A 649 -0.71 23.93 -3.32
C LYS A 649 -1.59 23.23 -2.27
N THR A 650 -2.89 23.51 -2.24
CA THR A 650 -3.82 22.93 -1.25
C THR A 650 -4.46 21.62 -1.71
N LEU A 651 -4.22 21.20 -2.96
CA LEU A 651 -4.81 19.98 -3.51
C LEU A 651 -4.10 18.73 -2.97
N PRO A 652 -4.84 17.75 -2.44
CA PRO A 652 -4.27 16.47 -2.04
C PRO A 652 -4.00 15.57 -3.26
N ASP A 653 -3.57 14.33 -3.03
CA ASP A 653 -3.41 13.32 -4.08
C ASP A 653 -4.79 12.78 -4.56
N LEU A 654 -5.56 13.63 -5.24
CA LEU A 654 -6.96 13.38 -5.65
C LEU A 654 -7.12 12.05 -6.41
N GLU A 655 -6.20 11.77 -7.34
CA GLU A 655 -6.18 10.53 -8.13
C GLU A 655 -6.19 9.28 -7.22
N ARG A 656 -5.31 9.24 -6.21
CA ARG A 656 -5.28 8.14 -5.21
C ARG A 656 -6.41 8.19 -4.19
N MET A 657 -7.09 9.32 -4.01
CA MET A 657 -8.24 9.42 -3.11
C MET A 657 -9.52 8.92 -3.76
N ILE A 658 -9.72 9.19 -5.06
CA ILE A 658 -10.86 8.68 -5.84
C ILE A 658 -10.89 7.15 -5.82
N SER A 659 -9.75 6.50 -6.07
CA SER A 659 -9.63 5.03 -6.05
C SER A 659 -9.89 4.44 -4.66
N ARG A 660 -9.55 5.16 -3.58
CA ARG A 660 -9.90 4.77 -2.19
C ARG A 660 -11.37 4.95 -1.85
N ILE A 661 -12.03 5.98 -2.41
CA ILE A 661 -13.49 6.19 -2.29
C ILE A 661 -14.23 5.05 -3.00
N HIS A 662 -13.84 4.71 -4.22
CA HIS A 662 -14.38 3.56 -4.97
C HIS A 662 -14.18 2.24 -4.22
N ALA A 663 -12.98 2.00 -3.68
CA ALA A 663 -12.68 0.85 -2.84
C ALA A 663 -13.38 0.85 -1.47
N LYS A 664 -14.19 1.88 -1.15
CA LYS A 664 -14.90 2.08 0.13
C LYS A 664 -13.97 2.05 1.35
N ASN A 665 -12.72 2.45 1.15
CA ASN A 665 -11.62 2.46 2.13
C ASN A 665 -11.05 3.89 2.28
N CYS A 666 -11.93 4.84 2.57
CA CYS A 666 -11.64 6.27 2.71
C CYS A 666 -12.22 6.79 4.03
N LYS A 667 -11.52 7.70 4.72
CA LYS A 667 -11.99 8.29 5.99
C LYS A 667 -12.92 9.47 5.70
N SER A 668 -13.82 9.81 6.63
CA SER A 668 -14.85 10.84 6.41
C SER A 668 -14.22 12.20 6.09
N LYS A 669 -13.16 12.58 6.81
CA LYS A 669 -12.37 13.78 6.54
C LYS A 669 -11.67 13.77 5.16
N ASP A 670 -11.23 12.60 4.69
CA ASP A 670 -10.49 12.43 3.44
C ASP A 670 -11.44 12.62 2.25
N PHE A 671 -12.68 12.11 2.35
CA PHE A 671 -13.76 12.35 1.38
C PHE A 671 -14.07 13.84 1.23
N VAL A 672 -14.14 14.62 2.33
CA VAL A 672 -14.34 16.08 2.27
C VAL A 672 -13.18 16.79 1.55
N CYS A 673 -11.94 16.38 1.80
CA CYS A 673 -10.77 16.93 1.11
C CYS A 673 -10.80 16.69 -0.42
N VAL A 674 -11.48 15.64 -0.89
CA VAL A 674 -11.71 15.43 -2.33
C VAL A 674 -12.76 16.41 -2.88
N LEU A 675 -13.90 16.58 -2.19
CA LEU A 675 -14.95 17.52 -2.59
C LEU A 675 -14.42 18.96 -2.66
N GLU A 676 -13.69 19.39 -1.63
CA GLU A 676 -13.04 20.70 -1.61
C GLU A 676 -11.93 20.83 -2.66
N GLY A 677 -11.18 19.77 -2.94
CA GLY A 677 -10.16 19.75 -3.99
C GLY A 677 -10.76 19.98 -5.38
N PHE A 678 -11.86 19.29 -5.70
CA PHE A 678 -12.61 19.56 -6.93
C PHE A 678 -13.17 20.98 -6.95
N ASN A 679 -13.80 21.46 -5.87
CA ASN A 679 -14.31 22.83 -5.80
C ASN A 679 -13.20 23.88 -6.03
N THR A 680 -12.03 23.67 -5.43
CA THR A 680 -10.84 24.53 -5.63
C THR A 680 -10.39 24.54 -7.10
N ILE A 681 -10.44 23.39 -7.77
CA ILE A 681 -10.16 23.28 -9.21
C ILE A 681 -11.19 24.08 -10.02
N TYR A 682 -12.51 23.90 -9.80
CA TYR A 682 -13.54 24.64 -10.53
C TYR A 682 -13.45 26.16 -10.35
N CYS A 683 -13.35 26.66 -9.11
CA CYS A 683 -13.20 28.10 -8.87
C CYS A 683 -11.93 28.67 -9.53
N THR A 684 -10.84 27.89 -9.58
CA THR A 684 -9.60 28.31 -10.25
C THR A 684 -9.78 28.34 -11.77
N LEU A 685 -10.40 27.33 -12.37
CA LEU A 685 -10.67 27.27 -13.81
C LEU A 685 -11.64 28.35 -14.28
N GLU A 686 -12.68 28.65 -13.50
CA GLU A 686 -13.63 29.73 -13.78
C GLU A 686 -12.99 31.12 -13.65
N HIS A 687 -12.00 31.28 -12.76
CA HIS A 687 -11.19 32.49 -12.70
C HIS A 687 -10.23 32.59 -13.90
N LEU A 688 -9.66 31.46 -14.36
CA LEU A 688 -8.78 31.42 -15.53
C LEU A 688 -9.53 31.71 -16.83
N SER A 689 -10.71 31.13 -17.06
CA SER A 689 -11.50 31.32 -18.29
C SER A 689 -11.98 32.77 -18.50
N LYS A 690 -12.08 33.56 -17.42
CA LYS A 690 -12.40 35.00 -17.47
C LYS A 690 -11.21 35.89 -17.81
N ASN A 691 -9.98 35.42 -17.58
CA ASN A 691 -8.74 36.19 -17.78
C ASN A 691 -7.96 35.75 -19.03
N ILE A 692 -8.12 34.50 -19.46
CA ILE A 692 -7.55 33.94 -20.69
C ILE A 692 -8.47 34.28 -21.87
N LYS A 693 -7.92 34.77 -22.97
CA LYS A 693 -8.68 35.07 -24.19
C LYS A 693 -9.13 33.77 -24.86
N PRO A 694 -10.32 33.74 -25.49
CA PRO A 694 -10.72 32.60 -26.31
C PRO A 694 -9.74 32.38 -27.46
N ASN A 695 -9.52 31.11 -27.81
CA ASN A 695 -8.53 30.60 -28.77
C ASN A 695 -7.07 30.55 -28.27
N ASN A 696 -6.79 30.73 -26.97
CA ASN A 696 -5.44 30.56 -26.39
C ASN A 696 -4.99 29.08 -26.26
N GLY A 697 -4.93 28.38 -27.40
CA GLY A 697 -4.23 27.10 -27.58
C GLY A 697 -4.60 25.97 -26.61
N LEU A 698 -3.60 25.15 -26.28
CA LEU A 698 -3.74 23.94 -25.46
C LEU A 698 -4.38 24.20 -24.08
N LEU A 699 -4.02 25.30 -23.41
CA LEU A 699 -4.55 25.63 -22.09
C LEU A 699 -6.04 25.97 -22.13
N TRP A 700 -6.48 26.72 -23.14
CA TRP A 700 -7.90 27.03 -23.36
C TRP A 700 -8.73 25.76 -23.62
N ASN A 701 -8.19 24.82 -24.40
CA ASN A 701 -8.84 23.54 -24.66
C ASN A 701 -8.96 22.68 -23.39
N ILE A 702 -7.93 22.65 -22.55
CA ILE A 702 -7.98 21.93 -21.26
C ILE A 702 -9.05 22.52 -20.34
N ILE A 703 -9.16 23.85 -20.24
CA ILE A 703 -10.14 24.52 -19.37
C ILE A 703 -11.58 24.20 -19.79
N ASN A 704 -11.87 24.23 -21.10
CA ASN A 704 -13.23 24.02 -21.62
C ASN A 704 -13.67 22.55 -21.69
N ASN A 705 -12.73 21.61 -21.80
CA ASN A 705 -13.06 20.17 -21.90
C ASN A 705 -13.29 19.50 -20.53
N ILE A 706 -13.17 20.22 -19.42
CA ILE A 706 -13.39 19.69 -18.08
C ILE A 706 -14.91 19.57 -17.81
N PRO A 707 -15.41 18.40 -17.38
CA PRO A 707 -16.83 18.18 -17.16
C PRO A 707 -17.36 19.11 -16.06
N ASN A 708 -18.61 19.58 -16.19
CA ASN A 708 -19.22 20.40 -15.16
C ASN A 708 -19.73 19.53 -13.99
N LEU A 709 -19.06 19.60 -12.85
CA LEU A 709 -19.45 18.92 -11.60
C LEU A 709 -20.03 19.88 -10.54
N VAL A 710 -20.24 21.17 -10.86
CA VAL A 710 -20.65 22.19 -9.87
C VAL A 710 -21.97 21.81 -9.20
N ASN A 711 -22.98 21.40 -9.96
CA ASN A 711 -24.27 20.95 -9.42
C ASN A 711 -24.13 19.78 -8.42
N ILE A 712 -23.20 18.85 -8.68
CA ILE A 712 -22.95 17.68 -7.84
C ILE A 712 -22.24 18.10 -6.54
N LEU A 713 -21.29 19.02 -6.62
CA LEU A 713 -20.62 19.59 -5.43
C LEU A 713 -21.61 20.38 -4.56
N ASP A 714 -22.49 21.17 -5.19
CA ASP A 714 -23.58 21.90 -4.54
C ASP A 714 -24.61 20.97 -3.87
N GLU A 715 -24.84 19.77 -4.38
CA GLU A 715 -25.65 18.74 -3.73
C GLU A 715 -24.90 18.15 -2.53
N TRP A 716 -23.65 17.74 -2.68
CA TRP A 716 -22.82 17.23 -1.58
C TRP A 716 -22.61 18.23 -0.43
N GLN A 717 -22.64 19.53 -0.70
CA GLN A 717 -22.58 20.57 0.33
C GLN A 717 -23.87 20.65 1.17
N LYS A 718 -25.02 20.29 0.59
CA LYS A 718 -26.32 20.26 1.28
C LYS A 718 -26.50 18.99 2.12
N ILE A 719 -25.79 17.90 1.82
CA ILE A 719 -25.99 16.60 2.47
C ILE A 719 -25.49 16.57 3.93
N PHE A 720 -24.32 17.14 4.22
CA PHE A 720 -23.74 17.11 5.57
C PHE A 720 -22.81 18.29 5.84
N ASN A 721 -22.55 18.60 7.11
CA ASN A 721 -21.63 19.68 7.49
C ASN A 721 -20.15 19.25 7.32
N TRP A 722 -19.50 19.77 6.28
CA TRP A 722 -18.10 19.47 5.95
C TRP A 722 -17.09 19.84 7.06
N GLN A 723 -17.31 20.97 7.76
CA GLN A 723 -16.41 21.42 8.83
C GLN A 723 -16.45 20.46 10.02
N LYS A 724 -17.66 20.07 10.46
CA LYS A 724 -17.85 19.11 11.55
C LYS A 724 -17.28 17.73 11.19
N CYS A 725 -17.52 17.29 9.95
CA CYS A 725 -16.97 16.04 9.42
C CYS A 725 -15.44 16.00 9.51
N LYS A 726 -14.74 17.10 9.16
CA LYS A 726 -13.28 17.20 9.31
C LYS A 726 -12.78 17.20 10.76
N SER A 727 -13.49 17.82 11.70
CA SER A 727 -13.05 17.90 13.10
C SER A 727 -13.31 16.62 13.90
N GLU A 728 -14.33 15.85 13.53
CA GLU A 728 -14.77 14.65 14.27
C GLU A 728 -14.46 13.33 13.53
N ASP A 729 -14.05 13.39 12.26
CA ASP A 729 -13.93 12.24 11.32
C ASP A 729 -15.21 11.40 11.23
N MET A 730 -16.37 12.06 11.38
CA MET A 730 -17.72 11.46 11.31
C MET A 730 -18.58 12.18 10.28
N LEU A 731 -19.06 11.44 9.28
CA LEU A 731 -20.07 11.92 8.34
C LEU A 731 -21.45 11.83 9.01
N ILE A 732 -22.03 12.97 9.36
CA ILE A 732 -23.35 13.09 9.99
C ILE A 732 -24.29 13.79 9.00
N PRO A 733 -25.30 13.10 8.45
CA PRO A 733 -26.29 13.72 7.56
C PRO A 733 -27.01 14.91 8.22
N ASN A 734 -27.40 15.89 7.41
CA ASN A 734 -28.35 16.92 7.85
C ASN A 734 -29.76 16.33 8.01
N PRO A 735 -30.58 16.80 8.96
CA PRO A 735 -31.91 16.22 9.24
C PRO A 735 -32.83 16.21 8.03
N GLY A 736 -33.63 15.15 7.89
CA GLY A 736 -34.61 14.95 6.81
C GLY A 736 -34.06 14.26 5.56
N ILE A 737 -32.74 14.01 5.48
CA ILE A 737 -32.11 13.28 4.36
C ILE A 737 -32.27 11.78 4.55
N GLU A 738 -31.82 11.26 5.70
CA GLU A 738 -31.80 9.83 5.99
C GLU A 738 -32.71 9.52 7.18
N LYS A 739 -33.95 9.15 6.86
CA LYS A 739 -35.00 8.94 7.87
C LYS A 739 -34.61 7.90 8.92
N GLU A 740 -33.91 6.83 8.55
CA GLU A 740 -33.50 5.78 9.49
C GLU A 740 -32.44 6.28 10.50
N PHE A 741 -31.57 7.20 10.08
CA PHE A 741 -30.61 7.86 10.96
C PHE A 741 -31.32 8.81 11.93
N ASP A 742 -32.21 9.68 11.43
CA ASP A 742 -33.03 10.57 12.27
C ASP A 742 -33.85 9.78 13.31
N ASP A 743 -34.49 8.68 12.87
CA ASP A 743 -35.22 7.73 13.72
C ASP A 743 -34.33 7.12 14.82
N SER A 744 -33.07 6.80 14.51
CA SER A 744 -32.10 6.28 15.49
C SER A 744 -31.69 7.36 16.49
N GLN A 745 -31.41 8.58 16.01
CA GLN A 745 -31.06 9.72 16.86
C GLN A 745 -32.20 10.07 17.82
N ASP A 746 -33.47 10.06 17.37
CA ASP A 746 -34.61 10.33 18.24
C ASP A 746 -34.87 9.19 19.24
N LYS A 747 -34.63 7.92 18.87
CA LYS A 747 -34.63 6.79 19.81
C LYS A 747 -33.52 6.93 20.86
N ILE A 748 -32.32 7.41 20.49
CA ILE A 748 -31.23 7.68 21.43
C ILE A 748 -31.62 8.82 22.38
N LYS A 749 -32.09 9.97 21.88
CA LYS A 749 -32.59 11.10 22.69
C LYS A 749 -33.71 10.67 23.66
N ALA A 750 -34.64 9.81 23.22
CA ALA A 750 -35.69 9.28 24.07
C ALA A 750 -35.11 8.45 25.24
N ILE A 751 -34.16 7.54 24.96
CA ILE A 751 -33.50 6.74 26.00
C ILE A 751 -32.64 7.62 26.93
N GLU A 752 -32.00 8.68 26.42
CA GLU A 752 -31.25 9.65 27.25
C GLU A 752 -32.17 10.46 28.17
N ASN A 753 -33.35 10.88 27.69
CA ASN A 753 -34.38 11.53 28.52
C ASN A 753 -34.89 10.56 29.62
N GLU A 754 -35.13 9.29 29.28
CA GLU A 754 -35.49 8.27 30.26
C GLU A 754 -34.36 8.01 31.29
N LEU A 755 -33.10 7.99 30.86
CA LEU A 755 -31.93 7.86 31.74
C LEU A 755 -31.84 9.08 32.69
N PHE A 756 -32.00 10.29 32.17
CA PHE A 756 -32.00 11.50 32.99
C PHE A 756 -33.15 11.53 34.01
N GLN A 757 -34.32 11.00 33.67
CA GLN A 757 -35.41 10.84 34.63
C GLN A 757 -35.07 9.80 35.70
N MET A 758 -34.56 8.62 35.32
CA MET A 758 -34.10 7.62 36.29
C MET A 758 -32.98 8.14 37.21
N GLU A 759 -32.12 9.07 36.75
CA GLU A 759 -31.12 9.71 37.63
C GLU A 759 -31.79 10.54 38.73
N LYS A 760 -32.83 11.31 38.39
CA LYS A 760 -33.63 12.06 39.39
C LYS A 760 -34.34 11.10 40.34
N ASP A 761 -34.94 10.03 39.82
CA ASP A 761 -35.70 9.08 40.61
C ASP A 761 -34.80 8.35 41.62
N TYR A 762 -33.58 7.94 41.22
CA TYR A 762 -32.60 7.38 42.15
C TYR A 762 -32.03 8.43 43.13
N LYS A 763 -31.78 9.68 42.70
CA LYS A 763 -31.39 10.79 43.62
C LYS A 763 -32.46 11.00 44.71
N ASN A 764 -33.73 10.96 44.33
CA ASN A 764 -34.87 11.10 45.24
C ASN A 764 -35.00 9.89 46.17
N GLN A 765 -34.97 8.66 45.63
CA GLN A 765 -35.11 7.41 46.38
C GLN A 765 -34.06 7.26 47.47
N PHE A 766 -32.79 7.55 47.16
CA PHE A 766 -31.67 7.43 48.10
C PHE A 766 -31.30 8.76 48.79
N LYS A 767 -32.10 9.82 48.58
CA LYS A 767 -31.94 11.17 49.15
C LYS A 767 -30.50 11.72 49.05
N SER A 768 -29.83 11.49 47.92
CA SER A 768 -28.42 11.85 47.73
C SER A 768 -28.17 12.50 46.37
N PRO A 769 -27.76 13.79 46.33
CA PRO A 769 -27.49 14.50 45.07
C PRO A 769 -26.19 14.04 44.38
N GLN A 770 -25.35 13.27 45.07
CA GLN A 770 -24.07 12.77 44.55
C GLN A 770 -24.21 11.59 43.58
N ILE A 771 -25.40 10.98 43.51
CA ILE A 771 -25.68 9.88 42.57
C ILE A 771 -25.66 10.45 41.14
N THR A 772 -24.81 9.91 40.27
CA THR A 772 -24.69 10.38 38.87
C THR A 772 -24.35 9.23 37.93
N PHE A 773 -24.72 9.35 36.65
CA PHE A 773 -24.24 8.44 35.63
C PHE A 773 -22.81 8.76 35.19
N ARG A 774 -21.99 7.71 35.03
CA ARG A 774 -20.63 7.80 34.48
C ARG A 774 -20.37 6.71 33.45
N ASN A 775 -19.70 7.07 32.37
CA ASN A 775 -19.21 6.16 31.33
C ASN A 775 -17.74 5.83 31.64
N ILE A 776 -17.40 4.54 31.80
CA ILE A 776 -16.03 4.13 32.15
C ILE A 776 -15.63 2.90 31.31
N GLY A 777 -14.58 3.07 30.50
CA GLY A 777 -14.08 2.02 29.63
C GLY A 777 -15.12 1.60 28.58
N LYS A 778 -15.50 0.32 28.58
CA LYS A 778 -16.52 -0.23 27.66
C LYS A 778 -17.95 -0.17 28.22
N GLU A 779 -18.12 0.19 29.48
CA GLU A 779 -19.40 0.14 30.18
C GLU A 779 -19.95 1.56 30.35
N ILE A 780 -20.91 1.88 29.48
CA ILE A 780 -21.70 3.12 29.51
C ILE A 780 -22.80 3.06 30.58
N TYR A 781 -23.19 4.23 31.08
CA TYR A 781 -24.23 4.44 32.09
C TYR A 781 -24.06 3.56 33.33
N GLN A 782 -22.88 3.64 33.98
CA GLN A 782 -22.71 3.11 35.34
C GLN A 782 -23.31 4.10 36.34
N LEU A 783 -24.11 3.62 37.29
CA LEU A 783 -24.66 4.45 38.36
C LEU A 783 -23.62 4.56 39.50
N GLU A 784 -23.04 5.75 39.68
CA GLU A 784 -22.02 6.02 40.70
C GLU A 784 -22.68 6.44 42.02
N ILE A 785 -22.36 5.73 43.12
CA ILE A 785 -23.05 5.86 44.42
C ILE A 785 -22.02 5.90 45.57
N PRO A 786 -22.13 6.86 46.52
CA PRO A 786 -21.34 6.89 47.75
C PRO A 786 -21.47 5.61 48.59
N LYS A 787 -20.34 5.11 49.14
CA LYS A 787 -20.30 3.86 49.93
C LYS A 787 -21.16 3.86 51.21
N SER A 788 -21.61 5.02 51.68
CA SER A 788 -22.54 5.16 52.82
C SER A 788 -23.95 4.66 52.51
N ILE A 789 -24.33 4.53 51.23
CA ILE A 789 -25.68 4.16 50.80
C ILE A 789 -25.76 2.65 50.56
N LYS A 790 -26.70 1.99 51.24
CA LYS A 790 -27.03 0.58 50.96
C LYS A 790 -27.93 0.49 49.74
N VAL A 791 -27.52 -0.28 48.73
CA VAL A 791 -28.29 -0.58 47.51
C VAL A 791 -28.94 -1.97 47.58
N PRO A 792 -29.97 -2.26 46.76
CA PRO A 792 -30.59 -3.59 46.69
C PRO A 792 -29.61 -4.69 46.28
N SER A 793 -29.82 -5.91 46.78
CA SER A 793 -29.04 -7.11 46.43
C SER A 793 -29.22 -7.58 44.99
N SER A 794 -30.25 -7.10 44.28
CA SER A 794 -30.51 -7.38 42.87
C SER A 794 -29.63 -6.56 41.90
N TRP A 795 -28.76 -5.68 42.41
CA TRP A 795 -27.92 -4.80 41.60
C TRP A 795 -26.52 -5.36 41.42
N ILE A 796 -26.02 -5.33 40.19
CA ILE A 796 -24.69 -5.86 39.85
C ILE A 796 -23.65 -4.78 40.11
N LYS A 797 -22.67 -5.05 40.98
CA LYS A 797 -21.53 -4.15 41.19
C LYS A 797 -20.49 -4.32 40.08
N LEU A 798 -20.14 -3.23 39.40
CA LEU A 798 -19.18 -3.20 38.29
C LEU A 798 -17.79 -2.80 38.78
N SER A 799 -17.69 -1.68 39.51
CA SER A 799 -16.41 -1.14 39.98
C SER A 799 -16.51 -0.50 41.37
N SER A 800 -15.35 -0.21 41.95
CA SER A 800 -15.22 0.41 43.28
C SER A 800 -13.99 1.31 43.30
N THR A 801 -14.10 2.50 43.89
CA THR A 801 -12.95 3.35 44.22
C THR A 801 -12.82 3.44 45.75
N LYS A 802 -12.05 4.40 46.27
CA LYS A 802 -12.00 4.67 47.72
C LYS A 802 -13.33 5.22 48.25
N SER A 803 -13.95 6.18 47.56
CA SER A 803 -15.18 6.88 47.99
C SER A 803 -16.49 6.25 47.51
N VAL A 804 -16.52 5.72 46.28
CA VAL A 804 -17.76 5.31 45.60
C VAL A 804 -17.73 3.84 45.17
N ASN A 805 -18.93 3.29 44.99
CA ASN A 805 -19.21 2.03 44.30
C ASN A 805 -19.98 2.35 43.00
N ARG A 806 -19.87 1.50 41.98
CA ARG A 806 -20.65 1.64 40.73
C ARG A 806 -21.45 0.40 40.43
N TYR A 807 -22.69 0.60 40.00
CA TYR A 807 -23.67 -0.47 39.84
C TYR A 807 -24.44 -0.38 38.52
N TRP A 808 -24.99 -1.51 38.10
CA TRP A 808 -26.17 -1.57 37.23
C TRP A 808 -27.37 -2.14 37.99
N SER A 809 -28.49 -1.42 37.97
CA SER A 809 -29.80 -2.00 38.28
C SER A 809 -30.27 -2.90 37.12
N PRO A 810 -31.21 -3.84 37.33
CA PRO A 810 -31.73 -4.69 36.25
C PRO A 810 -32.36 -3.92 35.08
N GLU A 811 -32.98 -2.78 35.36
CA GLU A 811 -33.59 -1.88 34.37
C GLU A 811 -32.52 -1.11 33.60
N LEU A 812 -31.57 -0.52 34.31
CA LEU A 812 -30.43 0.21 33.74
C LEU A 812 -29.60 -0.70 32.83
N LYS A 813 -29.39 -1.97 33.20
CA LYS A 813 -28.71 -2.96 32.35
C LYS A 813 -29.47 -3.25 31.06
N LYS A 814 -30.81 -3.29 31.10
CA LYS A 814 -31.62 -3.41 29.87
C LYS A 814 -31.43 -2.17 28.98
N LYS A 815 -31.62 -0.97 29.54
CA LYS A 815 -31.53 0.27 28.77
C LYS A 815 -30.12 0.53 28.22
N SER A 816 -29.06 0.34 28.99
CA SER A 816 -27.67 0.47 28.50
C SER A 816 -27.35 -0.55 27.40
N THR A 817 -27.88 -1.78 27.50
CA THR A 817 -27.78 -2.78 26.42
C THR A 817 -28.50 -2.29 25.16
N THR A 818 -29.71 -1.72 25.28
CA THR A 818 -30.45 -1.13 24.15
C THR A 818 -29.68 0.04 23.53
N THR A 819 -29.22 1.02 24.32
CA THR A 819 -28.44 2.16 23.79
C THR A 819 -27.19 1.67 23.07
N SER A 820 -26.46 0.69 23.61
CA SER A 820 -25.27 0.11 22.99
C SER A 820 -25.53 -0.70 21.70
N ARG A 821 -26.81 -0.95 21.36
CA ARG A 821 -27.24 -1.52 20.07
C ARG A 821 -27.67 -0.41 19.12
N SER A 822 -28.46 0.56 19.58
CA SER A 822 -28.87 1.72 18.78
C SER A 822 -27.65 2.52 18.29
N SER A 823 -26.69 2.82 19.18
CA SER A 823 -25.40 3.48 18.85
C SER A 823 -24.38 2.55 18.15
N ARG A 824 -24.90 1.60 17.36
CA ARG A 824 -24.18 0.68 16.47
C ARG A 824 -24.99 0.35 15.21
N SER A 825 -26.29 0.65 15.19
CA SER A 825 -27.13 0.68 13.98
C SER A 825 -27.17 2.06 13.33
N SER A 826 -26.88 3.11 14.11
CA SER A 826 -26.32 4.40 13.67
C SER A 826 -24.90 4.52 14.18
#